data_AF-A0A8J2W0F4-F1
#
_entry.id   AF-A0A8J2W0F4-F1
#
_cell.length_a   1.000
_cell.length_b   1.000
_cell.length_c   1.000
_cell.angle_alpha   90.00
_cell.angle_beta   90.00
_cell.angle_gamma   90.00
#
_symmetry.space_group_name_H-M   'P 1'
#
loop_
_entity.id
_entity.type
_entity.pdbx_description
1 polymer ?
#
loop_
_entity_poly.entity_id
_entity_poly.type
_entity_poly.pdbx_seq_one_letter_code
_entity_poly.pdbx_strand_id
1 'polypeptide(L)'
;MFRLYDTDGNGVLDTNEMDCIVNQMMTVAEYLGWETSELRPILQDMMVEIDYDADGTVSLDEWNRGGMTTIPLLVLLGLDTNVKEDGEHAWRLKHFNRPAYCNLCLNMLVGLGKKGLCCIFCKFTVHERCVQRAPASCVATYCKSRRAPAALAHHWVEGNCHGKCARCRKKIKGYNGITGLHCRWCHITLHNRCVGSAGGACTLGRHARHILPPTAIRPLVLDRQRSLPHRHTPDKQTLPVSISLPISIAATTEEKKEEKEKEKEHRAPPISFQITPPEGTCPLLVFINPKSGGRQGSRVLRKLQYILNPRQVHDIAKGGPMQGLQTFKDVRNYRVICCGGDGTVGWVLETMDKIQMECRPAVGVIPLGTGNDLARCLRWGGGYEGESIHKILDKIGRASTVMMDRWHIHVENSTDEVEQLQMPDSAPHPTSVPYNIINNYFSIGVDAAICVKFHTERERNPDKFSSRMKNKLWYFEFATSEQFAASCKNLHENIELVCDGVSLELNKGPALQGVALLNIPYAHGGSNLWGASGAHRRGRFPDAQQDIGDKLIEVIGLENCLHMGQVRTGLRASGRRLAQCSSIRLITKRTFPMQIDGEPWMQPPCKITITHKNQVPMLMGPAPEKGRSFFKLFTHC
;
A
#
# COMPACT_ATOMS: atom_id res chain seq x y z
N MET A 1 -17.95 10.11 -13.07
CA MET A 1 -17.18 11.27 -12.56
C MET A 1 -17.98 12.53 -12.72
N PHE A 2 -18.47 12.82 -13.92
CA PHE A 2 -19.58 13.74 -14.15
C PHE A 2 -20.70 13.59 -13.09
N ARG A 3 -21.26 12.38 -12.94
CA ARG A 3 -22.26 12.02 -11.91
C ARG A 3 -21.85 12.18 -10.44
N LEU A 4 -20.58 12.47 -10.13
CA LEU A 4 -20.17 12.79 -8.76
C LEU A 4 -20.39 14.28 -8.45
N TYR A 5 -20.47 15.09 -9.50
CA TYR A 5 -20.57 16.54 -9.43
C TYR A 5 -21.93 17.05 -9.89
N ASP A 6 -22.60 16.31 -10.79
CA ASP A 6 -24.01 16.41 -11.12
C ASP A 6 -24.82 15.87 -9.92
N THR A 7 -24.98 16.74 -8.93
CA THR A 7 -25.58 16.47 -7.62
C THR A 7 -27.10 16.40 -7.67
N ASP A 8 -27.71 17.12 -8.61
CA ASP A 8 -29.16 17.09 -8.84
C ASP A 8 -29.58 16.06 -9.90
N GLY A 9 -28.64 15.49 -10.64
CA GLY A 9 -28.85 14.39 -11.59
C GLY A 9 -29.50 14.86 -12.90
N ASN A 10 -29.42 16.15 -13.21
CA ASN A 10 -30.07 16.75 -14.37
C ASN A 10 -29.31 16.50 -15.70
N GLY A 11 -28.09 15.94 -15.62
CA GLY A 11 -27.29 15.57 -16.80
C GLY A 11 -26.41 16.68 -17.37
N VAL A 12 -26.37 17.85 -16.72
CA VAL A 12 -25.47 19.00 -17.00
C VAL A 12 -24.78 19.42 -15.70
N LEU A 13 -23.64 20.10 -15.78
CA LEU A 13 -22.98 20.70 -14.62
C LEU A 13 -23.23 22.19 -14.65
N ASP A 14 -24.00 22.68 -13.68
CA ASP A 14 -24.28 24.10 -13.56
C ASP A 14 -23.09 24.89 -12.98
N THR A 15 -23.21 26.22 -12.91
CA THR A 15 -22.15 27.07 -12.36
C THR A 15 -21.79 26.73 -10.91
N ASN A 16 -22.74 26.29 -10.08
CA ASN A 16 -22.49 25.93 -8.68
C ASN A 16 -21.71 24.61 -8.57
N GLU A 17 -22.08 23.63 -9.40
CA GLU A 17 -21.42 22.33 -9.47
C GLU A 17 -20.01 22.45 -10.06
N MET A 18 -19.85 23.30 -11.07
CA MET A 18 -18.54 23.69 -11.59
C MET A 18 -17.70 24.41 -10.53
N ASP A 19 -18.27 25.35 -9.77
CA ASP A 19 -17.57 25.99 -8.65
C ASP A 19 -17.20 24.98 -7.55
N CYS A 20 -18.02 23.95 -7.31
CA CYS A 20 -17.69 22.87 -6.37
C CYS A 20 -16.50 22.05 -6.87
N ILE A 21 -16.40 21.76 -8.17
CA ILE A 21 -15.23 21.12 -8.79
C ILE A 21 -13.99 22.01 -8.60
N VAL A 22 -14.10 23.31 -8.93
CA VAL A 22 -13.00 24.27 -8.75
C VAL A 22 -12.57 24.35 -7.29
N ASN A 23 -13.50 24.45 -6.35
CA ASN A 23 -13.22 24.48 -4.91
C ASN A 23 -12.54 23.18 -4.43
N GLN A 24 -12.97 22.02 -4.93
CA GLN A 24 -12.29 20.76 -4.62
C GLN A 24 -10.89 20.73 -5.21
N MET A 25 -10.68 21.20 -6.43
CA MET A 25 -9.36 21.32 -7.05
C MET A 25 -8.46 22.30 -6.29
N MET A 26 -9.00 23.42 -5.82
CA MET A 26 -8.31 24.38 -4.97
C MET A 26 -7.93 23.76 -3.62
N THR A 27 -8.84 22.99 -3.02
CA THR A 27 -8.57 22.23 -1.78
C THR A 27 -7.47 21.18 -2.01
N VAL A 28 -7.49 20.48 -3.14
CA VAL A 28 -6.44 19.54 -3.54
C VAL A 28 -5.12 20.28 -3.78
N ALA A 29 -5.15 21.46 -4.40
CA ALA A 29 -3.97 22.29 -4.62
C ALA A 29 -3.34 22.77 -3.29
N GLU A 30 -4.13 23.27 -2.36
CA GLU A 30 -3.69 23.65 -1.01
C GLU A 30 -3.17 22.43 -0.24
N TYR A 31 -3.88 21.31 -0.34
CA TYR A 31 -3.45 20.01 0.21
C TYR A 31 -2.12 19.54 -0.42
N LEU A 32 -1.83 19.89 -1.67
CA LEU A 32 -0.56 19.59 -2.32
C LEU A 32 0.51 20.66 -2.09
N GLY A 33 0.21 21.71 -1.30
CA GLY A 33 1.11 22.80 -0.92
C GLY A 33 1.35 23.79 -2.04
N TRP A 34 0.33 24.06 -2.86
CA TRP A 34 0.42 24.99 -3.98
C TRP A 34 0.06 26.41 -3.53
N GLU A 35 0.67 27.40 -4.18
CA GLU A 35 0.23 28.79 -4.10
C GLU A 35 -1.05 28.94 -4.93
N THR A 36 -2.14 29.29 -4.26
CA THR A 36 -3.51 29.32 -4.82
C THR A 36 -3.98 30.71 -5.24
N SER A 37 -3.17 31.75 -5.03
CA SER A 37 -3.49 33.15 -5.35
C SER A 37 -3.94 33.36 -6.80
N GLU A 38 -3.39 32.60 -7.75
CA GLU A 38 -3.70 32.71 -9.19
C GLU A 38 -4.35 31.45 -9.77
N LEU A 39 -4.63 30.42 -8.96
CA LEU A 39 -5.11 29.14 -9.49
C LEU A 39 -6.60 29.16 -9.79
N ARG A 40 -7.40 29.86 -8.98
CA ARG A 40 -8.86 29.91 -9.14
C ARG A 40 -9.30 30.48 -10.51
N PRO A 41 -8.73 31.61 -11.00
CA PRO A 41 -9.09 32.14 -12.31
C PRO A 41 -8.74 31.16 -13.44
N ILE A 42 -7.60 30.49 -13.36
CA ILE A 42 -7.17 29.50 -14.37
C ILE A 42 -8.15 28.32 -14.43
N LEU A 43 -8.60 27.84 -13.27
CA LEU A 43 -9.57 26.74 -13.21
C LEU A 43 -10.94 27.17 -13.75
N GLN A 44 -11.35 28.42 -13.52
CA GLN A 44 -12.59 28.98 -14.07
C GLN A 44 -12.51 29.14 -15.59
N ASP A 45 -11.40 29.67 -16.11
CA ASP A 45 -11.15 29.75 -17.56
C ASP A 45 -11.16 28.36 -18.21
N MET A 46 -10.58 27.35 -17.55
CA MET A 46 -10.63 25.96 -18.03
C MET A 46 -12.04 25.38 -18.03
N MET A 47 -12.92 25.77 -17.10
CA MET A 47 -14.33 25.32 -17.10
C MET A 47 -15.09 25.97 -18.26
N VAL A 48 -14.83 27.26 -18.52
CA VAL A 48 -15.39 27.98 -19.67
C VAL A 48 -14.91 27.39 -21.00
N GLU A 49 -13.67 26.89 -21.09
CA GLU A 49 -13.18 26.23 -22.31
C GLU A 49 -13.80 24.84 -22.57
N ILE A 50 -14.40 24.21 -21.56
CA ILE A 50 -15.06 22.90 -21.70
C ILE A 50 -16.52 23.06 -22.14
N ASP A 51 -17.16 24.18 -21.81
CA ASP A 51 -18.46 24.62 -22.33
C ASP A 51 -18.29 25.05 -23.79
N TYR A 52 -18.58 24.12 -24.71
CA TYR A 52 -18.30 24.29 -26.15
C TYR A 52 -19.39 25.12 -26.85
N ASP A 53 -20.63 25.05 -26.36
CA ASP A 53 -21.75 25.81 -26.89
C ASP A 53 -22.01 27.14 -26.16
N ALA A 54 -21.24 27.41 -25.09
CA ALA A 54 -21.24 28.61 -24.29
C ALA A 54 -22.61 28.88 -23.62
N ASP A 55 -23.32 27.82 -23.25
CA ASP A 55 -24.63 27.90 -22.62
C ASP A 55 -24.59 28.16 -21.10
N GLY A 56 -23.38 28.18 -20.52
CA GLY A 56 -23.14 28.42 -19.10
C GLY A 56 -23.20 27.15 -18.24
N THR A 57 -23.40 26.00 -18.85
CA THR A 57 -23.36 24.68 -18.23
C THR A 57 -22.38 23.76 -18.96
N VAL A 58 -22.01 22.63 -18.35
CA VAL A 58 -21.17 21.62 -19.02
C VAL A 58 -21.94 20.31 -19.08
N SER A 59 -22.35 19.90 -20.28
CA SER A 59 -23.00 18.62 -20.50
C SER A 59 -22.06 17.42 -20.30
N LEU A 60 -22.62 16.22 -20.16
CA LEU A 60 -21.82 14.98 -20.08
C LEU A 60 -20.93 14.80 -21.32
N ASP A 61 -21.43 15.16 -22.50
CA ASP A 61 -20.68 15.02 -23.75
C ASP A 61 -19.54 16.02 -23.83
N GLU A 62 -19.75 17.28 -23.43
CA GLU A 62 -18.71 18.30 -23.31
C GLU A 62 -17.67 17.94 -22.25
N TRP A 63 -18.11 17.42 -21.11
CA TRP A 63 -17.21 16.88 -20.09
C TRP A 63 -16.36 15.72 -20.62
N ASN A 64 -16.95 14.81 -21.41
CA ASN A 64 -16.20 13.73 -22.03
C ASN A 64 -15.24 14.24 -23.12
N ARG A 65 -15.60 15.31 -23.82
CA ARG A 65 -14.83 15.89 -24.94
C ARG A 65 -13.68 16.77 -24.46
N GLY A 66 -13.91 17.61 -23.45
CA GLY A 66 -12.96 18.57 -22.89
C GLY A 66 -12.44 18.17 -21.51
N GLY A 67 -13.30 17.87 -20.55
CA GLY A 67 -12.90 17.59 -19.17
C GLY A 67 -12.06 16.31 -18.99
N MET A 68 -12.45 15.22 -19.66
CA MET A 68 -11.75 13.93 -19.62
C MET A 68 -10.52 13.85 -20.53
N THR A 69 -10.29 14.83 -21.39
CA THR A 69 -9.16 14.91 -22.33
C THR A 69 -8.15 16.00 -21.94
N THR A 70 -8.58 16.98 -21.12
CA THR A 70 -7.73 18.05 -20.62
C THR A 70 -6.79 17.52 -19.56
N ILE A 71 -5.58 17.13 -19.98
CA ILE A 71 -4.55 16.57 -19.10
C ILE A 71 -4.29 17.44 -17.86
N PRO A 72 -4.22 18.79 -17.93
CA PRO A 72 -4.08 19.60 -16.73
C PRO A 72 -5.22 19.37 -15.72
N LEU A 73 -6.47 19.31 -16.18
CA LEU A 73 -7.64 19.01 -15.36
C LEU A 73 -7.52 17.62 -14.72
N LEU A 74 -7.18 16.62 -15.51
CA LEU A 74 -6.96 15.27 -15.01
C LEU A 74 -5.81 15.20 -14.00
N VAL A 75 -4.74 15.97 -14.19
CA VAL A 75 -3.61 16.03 -13.24
C VAL A 75 -4.01 16.72 -11.94
N LEU A 76 -4.78 17.80 -12.03
CA LEU A 76 -5.36 18.54 -10.90
C LEU A 76 -6.31 17.66 -10.09
N LEU A 77 -7.13 16.86 -10.78
CA LEU A 77 -8.03 15.87 -10.19
C LEU A 77 -7.29 14.57 -9.77
N GLY A 78 -5.99 14.43 -10.07
CA GLY A 78 -5.17 13.26 -9.71
C GLY A 78 -5.36 12.01 -10.60
N LEU A 79 -6.05 12.15 -11.71
CA LEU A 79 -6.53 11.09 -12.62
C LEU A 79 -5.51 10.65 -13.67
N ASP A 80 -4.67 11.56 -14.21
CA ASP A 80 -3.66 11.20 -15.23
C ASP A 80 -2.31 10.73 -14.65
N THR A 81 -2.36 10.26 -13.40
CA THR A 81 -1.19 9.75 -12.69
C THR A 81 -0.93 8.26 -12.90
N ASN A 82 -1.85 7.57 -13.60
CA ASN A 82 -1.84 6.14 -13.84
C ASN A 82 -1.34 5.80 -15.25
N VAL A 83 -0.80 4.59 -15.44
CA VAL A 83 -0.50 4.04 -16.78
C VAL A 83 -1.82 3.67 -17.44
N LYS A 84 -2.22 4.37 -18.50
CA LYS A 84 -3.34 3.97 -19.38
C LYS A 84 -2.81 2.99 -20.43
N GLU A 85 -1.76 3.38 -21.17
CA GLU A 85 -1.08 2.50 -22.12
C GLU A 85 0.47 2.51 -22.01
N ASP A 86 1.13 1.50 -22.59
CA ASP A 86 2.59 1.36 -22.57
C ASP A 86 3.28 2.27 -23.59
N GLY A 87 4.14 3.16 -23.11
CA GLY A 87 4.77 4.23 -23.89
C GLY A 87 4.16 5.62 -23.66
N GLU A 88 3.05 5.70 -22.91
CA GLU A 88 2.42 6.97 -22.55
C GLU A 88 3.05 7.61 -21.31
N HIS A 89 2.97 8.93 -21.26
CA HIS A 89 3.45 9.71 -20.13
C HIS A 89 2.37 9.77 -19.04
N ALA A 90 2.72 9.36 -17.82
CA ALA A 90 1.91 9.68 -16.64
C ALA A 90 2.31 11.06 -16.10
N TRP A 91 1.48 12.07 -16.33
CA TRP A 91 1.79 13.46 -16.04
C TRP A 91 1.56 13.82 -14.58
N ARG A 92 2.30 14.84 -14.13
CA ARG A 92 2.09 15.46 -12.83
C ARG A 92 2.55 16.90 -12.86
N LEU A 93 1.77 17.79 -12.25
CA LEU A 93 2.20 19.16 -12.03
C LEU A 93 3.37 19.20 -11.06
N LYS A 94 4.42 19.91 -11.44
CA LYS A 94 5.65 20.04 -10.67
C LYS A 94 6.09 21.50 -10.64
N HIS A 95 6.39 21.94 -9.42
CA HIS A 95 7.10 23.18 -9.16
C HIS A 95 8.61 22.94 -9.27
N PHE A 96 9.31 23.77 -10.04
CA PHE A 96 10.75 23.64 -10.27
C PHE A 96 11.52 24.71 -9.51
N ASN A 97 12.27 24.29 -8.48
CA ASN A 97 13.11 25.20 -7.67
C ASN A 97 14.35 25.72 -8.43
N ARG A 98 14.58 25.24 -9.66
CA ARG A 98 15.65 25.66 -10.56
C ARG A 98 15.05 25.95 -11.94
N PRO A 99 15.69 26.79 -12.77
CA PRO A 99 15.29 26.93 -14.16
C PRO A 99 15.15 25.56 -14.82
N ALA A 100 13.98 25.35 -15.42
CA ALA A 100 13.62 24.13 -16.14
C ALA A 100 13.04 24.53 -17.49
N TYR A 101 13.17 23.64 -18.46
CA TYR A 101 12.84 23.88 -19.86
C TYR A 101 11.86 22.83 -20.36
N CYS A 102 10.96 23.24 -21.23
CA CYS A 102 10.01 22.36 -21.87
C CYS A 102 10.69 21.52 -22.95
N ASN A 103 10.61 20.19 -22.82
CA ASN A 103 11.15 19.21 -23.75
C ASN A 103 10.53 19.26 -25.17
N LEU A 104 9.42 19.98 -25.35
CA LEU A 104 8.79 20.15 -26.66
C LEU A 104 9.21 21.46 -27.34
N CYS A 105 8.95 22.61 -26.71
CA CYS A 105 9.21 23.92 -27.33
C CYS A 105 10.60 24.50 -26.99
N LEU A 106 11.38 23.80 -26.17
CA LEU A 106 12.73 24.15 -25.72
C LEU A 106 12.84 25.44 -24.88
N ASN A 107 11.72 26.16 -24.71
CA ASN A 107 11.66 27.38 -23.93
C ASN A 107 11.58 27.11 -22.42
N MET A 108 12.03 28.09 -21.65
CA MET A 108 12.00 28.02 -20.19
C MET A 108 10.55 27.93 -19.67
N LEU A 109 10.35 27.15 -18.62
CA LEU A 109 9.13 27.20 -17.81
C LEU A 109 9.14 28.53 -17.03
N VAL A 110 8.39 29.52 -17.52
CA VAL A 110 8.26 30.88 -16.99
C VAL A 110 6.95 31.04 -16.20
N GLY A 111 6.89 31.98 -15.25
CA GLY A 111 5.72 32.26 -14.38
C GLY A 111 6.04 32.18 -12.88
N LEU A 112 5.16 32.73 -12.03
CA LEU A 112 5.25 32.61 -10.57
C LEU A 112 5.28 31.11 -10.18
N GLY A 113 6.41 30.68 -9.63
CA GLY A 113 6.68 29.29 -9.25
C GLY A 113 7.20 28.35 -10.34
N LYS A 114 7.51 28.81 -11.57
CA LYS A 114 8.13 27.98 -12.64
C LYS A 114 7.44 26.61 -12.78
N LYS A 115 6.11 26.62 -12.93
CA LYS A 115 5.27 25.42 -12.94
C LYS A 115 5.30 24.73 -14.31
N GLY A 116 5.18 23.41 -14.33
CA GLY A 116 5.06 22.62 -15.56
C GLY A 116 4.68 21.17 -15.28
N LEU A 117 4.31 20.43 -16.32
CA LEU A 117 3.96 19.02 -16.23
C LEU A 117 5.21 18.17 -16.40
N CYS A 118 5.41 17.20 -15.52
CA CYS A 118 6.58 16.33 -15.51
C CYS A 118 6.15 14.88 -15.39
N CYS A 119 6.55 14.05 -16.35
CA CYS A 119 6.23 12.64 -16.35
C CYS A 119 6.84 11.95 -15.12
N ILE A 120 6.03 11.16 -14.41
CA ILE A 120 6.44 10.40 -13.22
C ILE A 120 7.53 9.38 -13.61
N PHE A 121 7.39 8.74 -14.76
CA PHE A 121 8.27 7.67 -15.20
C PHE A 121 9.54 8.20 -15.84
N CYS A 122 9.51 8.96 -16.92
CA CYS A 122 10.74 9.33 -17.63
C CYS A 122 11.31 10.72 -17.26
N LYS A 123 10.55 11.57 -16.54
CA LYS A 123 10.88 12.98 -16.25
C LYS A 123 10.88 13.92 -17.45
N PHE A 124 10.34 13.48 -18.60
CA PHE A 124 9.98 14.38 -19.68
C PHE A 124 9.07 15.49 -19.13
N THR A 125 9.42 16.74 -19.43
CA THR A 125 8.88 17.93 -18.78
C THR A 125 8.35 18.88 -19.85
N VAL A 126 7.12 19.37 -19.72
CA VAL A 126 6.48 20.24 -20.71
C VAL A 126 5.73 21.38 -20.03
N HIS A 127 5.49 22.46 -20.77
CA HIS A 127 4.46 23.43 -20.39
C HIS A 127 3.08 22.76 -20.42
N GLU A 128 2.14 23.35 -19.69
CA GLU A 128 0.73 22.98 -19.74
C GLU A 128 0.18 22.98 -21.16
N ARG A 129 0.29 24.11 -21.88
CA ARG A 129 -0.06 24.24 -23.30
C ARG A 129 0.67 23.30 -24.27
N CYS A 130 1.77 22.67 -23.83
CA CYS A 130 2.57 21.78 -24.66
C CYS A 130 2.22 20.30 -24.47
N VAL A 131 1.41 19.96 -23.46
CA VAL A 131 1.22 18.55 -23.06
C VAL A 131 0.48 17.72 -24.09
N GLN A 132 -0.55 18.27 -24.73
CA GLN A 132 -1.33 17.58 -25.75
C GLN A 132 -0.52 17.26 -27.01
N ARG A 133 0.56 18.00 -27.23
CA ARG A 133 1.48 17.82 -28.37
C ARG A 133 2.70 16.97 -28.00
N ALA A 134 2.80 16.50 -26.76
CA ALA A 134 3.92 15.68 -26.34
C ALA A 134 3.86 14.29 -27.01
N PRO A 135 4.94 13.81 -27.63
CA PRO A 135 4.94 12.50 -28.28
C PRO A 135 4.83 11.37 -27.24
N ALA A 136 4.17 10.26 -27.59
CA ALA A 136 4.08 9.04 -26.78
C ALA A 136 5.42 8.28 -26.74
N SER A 137 6.43 8.93 -26.16
CA SER A 137 7.83 8.52 -26.16
C SER A 137 8.33 8.16 -24.75
N CYS A 138 7.41 7.82 -23.85
CA CYS A 138 7.75 7.39 -22.51
C CYS A 138 8.42 6.00 -22.52
N VAL A 139 8.78 5.51 -21.33
CA VAL A 139 9.40 4.20 -21.20
C VAL A 139 8.43 3.08 -21.60
N ALA A 140 8.93 2.14 -22.40
CA ALA A 140 8.32 0.82 -22.50
C ALA A 140 8.57 0.07 -21.18
N THR A 141 7.52 -0.58 -20.66
CA THR A 141 7.58 -1.35 -19.41
C THR A 141 7.67 -2.86 -19.65
N TYR A 142 7.45 -3.31 -20.89
CA TYR A 142 7.59 -4.69 -21.33
C TYR A 142 8.05 -4.75 -22.80
N CYS A 143 8.41 -5.94 -23.29
CA CYS A 143 8.76 -6.13 -24.69
C CYS A 143 7.52 -6.48 -25.53
N LYS A 144 7.22 -5.67 -26.56
CA LYS A 144 6.13 -5.91 -27.52
C LYS A 144 6.48 -6.95 -28.61
N SER A 145 7.74 -7.39 -28.69
CA SER A 145 8.24 -8.32 -29.71
C SER A 145 8.47 -9.73 -29.16
N ARG A 146 8.24 -10.74 -29.99
CA ARG A 146 8.56 -12.17 -29.69
C ARG A 146 10.06 -12.39 -29.49
N ARG A 147 10.91 -11.63 -30.18
CA ARG A 147 12.37 -11.65 -29.98
C ARG A 147 12.73 -10.49 -29.06
N ALA A 148 12.89 -10.76 -27.77
CA ALA A 148 13.43 -9.74 -26.88
C ALA A 148 14.88 -9.44 -27.29
N PRO A 149 15.26 -8.16 -27.42
CA PRO A 149 16.65 -7.82 -27.68
C PRO A 149 17.54 -8.37 -26.56
N ALA A 150 18.71 -8.89 -26.94
CA ALA A 150 19.67 -9.50 -26.01
C ALA A 150 20.16 -8.52 -24.93
N ALA A 151 20.11 -7.22 -25.21
CA ALA A 151 20.47 -6.16 -24.29
C ALA A 151 19.40 -5.06 -24.26
N LEU A 152 19.20 -4.48 -23.07
CA LEU A 152 18.34 -3.32 -22.90
C LEU A 152 19.04 -2.05 -23.40
N ALA A 153 18.40 -1.30 -24.30
CA ALA A 153 18.91 0.01 -24.71
C ALA A 153 18.73 1.06 -23.61
N HIS A 154 19.60 2.08 -23.59
CA HIS A 154 19.39 3.25 -22.74
C HIS A 154 18.13 4.02 -23.19
N HIS A 155 17.31 4.46 -22.24
CA HIS A 155 16.20 5.37 -22.50
C HIS A 155 16.61 6.78 -22.07
N TRP A 156 17.07 7.57 -23.03
CA TRP A 156 17.58 8.91 -22.78
C TRP A 156 16.47 9.95 -22.76
N VAL A 157 16.49 10.79 -21.74
CA VAL A 157 15.67 12.00 -21.66
C VAL A 157 16.58 13.20 -21.62
N GLU A 158 16.34 14.15 -22.52
CA GLU A 158 17.17 15.34 -22.67
C GLU A 158 16.78 16.44 -21.68
N GLY A 159 17.75 17.25 -21.27
CA GLY A 159 17.53 18.47 -20.51
C GLY A 159 17.17 18.27 -19.05
N ASN A 160 16.99 19.40 -18.36
CA ASN A 160 16.66 19.48 -16.93
C ASN A 160 17.57 18.64 -16.02
N CYS A 161 18.78 18.37 -16.52
CA CYS A 161 19.79 17.57 -15.87
C CYS A 161 20.56 18.45 -14.89
N HIS A 162 20.57 18.06 -13.62
CA HIS A 162 21.33 18.76 -12.58
C HIS A 162 22.40 17.83 -12.01
N GLY A 163 23.66 18.26 -12.02
CA GLY A 163 24.75 17.50 -11.40
C GLY A 163 26.00 17.42 -12.27
N LYS A 164 26.80 16.37 -12.00
CA LYS A 164 28.05 16.09 -12.71
C LYS A 164 27.82 15.02 -13.76
N CYS A 165 28.45 15.20 -14.92
CA CYS A 165 28.49 14.18 -15.96
C CYS A 165 29.23 12.94 -15.45
N ALA A 166 28.64 11.75 -15.62
CA ALA A 166 29.23 10.50 -15.16
C ALA A 166 30.57 10.19 -15.84
N ARG A 167 30.76 10.61 -17.09
CA ARG A 167 32.00 10.43 -17.86
C ARG A 167 33.09 11.43 -17.44
N CYS A 168 32.88 12.72 -17.71
CA CYS A 168 33.93 13.73 -17.56
C CYS A 168 33.98 14.39 -16.17
N ARG A 169 33.05 14.06 -15.28
CA ARG A 169 32.90 14.61 -13.91
C ARG A 169 32.65 16.12 -13.83
N LYS A 170 32.66 16.85 -14.94
CA LYS A 170 32.32 18.29 -15.02
C LYS A 170 30.82 18.51 -14.84
N LYS A 171 30.43 19.66 -14.29
CA LYS A 171 29.02 20.06 -14.12
C LYS A 171 28.32 20.17 -15.48
N ILE A 172 27.06 19.73 -15.54
CA ILE A 172 26.18 19.97 -16.69
C ILE A 172 25.53 21.34 -16.47
N LYS A 173 25.82 22.31 -17.36
CA LYS A 173 25.33 23.69 -17.24
C LYS A 173 23.95 23.80 -17.88
N GLY A 174 22.89 23.78 -17.07
CA GLY A 174 21.49 23.87 -17.52
C GLY A 174 20.92 25.29 -17.57
N TYR A 175 21.75 26.32 -17.77
CA TYR A 175 21.31 27.73 -17.69
C TYR A 175 20.79 28.30 -19.01
N ASN A 176 21.18 27.73 -20.16
CA ASN A 176 20.85 28.26 -21.49
C ASN A 176 20.15 27.18 -22.35
N GLY A 177 19.06 26.60 -21.85
CA GLY A 177 18.26 25.60 -22.56
C GLY A 177 18.44 24.16 -22.12
N ILE A 178 17.87 23.25 -22.92
CA ILE A 178 17.92 21.80 -22.75
C ILE A 178 19.36 21.31 -22.99
N THR A 179 20.02 20.87 -21.93
CA THR A 179 21.37 20.32 -22.02
C THR A 179 21.56 19.11 -21.13
N GLY A 180 22.33 18.16 -21.64
CA GLY A 180 22.61 16.89 -20.98
C GLY A 180 21.48 15.87 -21.15
N LEU A 181 21.83 14.59 -21.01
CA LEU A 181 20.89 13.49 -21.08
C LEU A 181 20.95 12.70 -19.79
N HIS A 182 19.79 12.21 -19.38
CA HIS A 182 19.63 11.29 -18.27
C HIS A 182 19.05 9.98 -18.77
N CYS A 183 19.71 8.86 -18.47
CA CYS A 183 19.11 7.56 -18.75
C CYS A 183 18.12 7.21 -17.64
N ARG A 184 16.87 6.94 -18.00
CA ARG A 184 15.83 6.57 -17.04
C ARG A 184 16.13 5.26 -16.30
N TRP A 185 16.76 4.29 -16.95
CA TRP A 185 16.95 2.97 -16.34
C TRP A 185 18.16 2.90 -15.43
N CYS A 186 19.34 3.34 -15.89
CA CYS A 186 20.55 3.30 -15.07
C CYS A 186 20.83 4.59 -14.29
N HIS A 187 20.02 5.63 -14.48
CA HIS A 187 20.10 6.92 -13.81
C HIS A 187 21.43 7.67 -14.00
N ILE A 188 22.25 7.30 -14.97
CA ILE A 188 23.45 8.07 -15.32
C ILE A 188 23.04 9.35 -16.04
N THR A 189 23.80 10.41 -15.80
CA THR A 189 23.62 11.69 -16.47
C THR A 189 24.90 12.06 -17.20
N LEU A 190 24.78 12.42 -18.48
CA LEU A 190 25.91 12.72 -19.37
C LEU A 190 25.70 14.07 -20.07
N HIS A 191 26.79 14.73 -20.44
CA HIS A 191 26.69 15.80 -21.46
C HIS A 191 26.30 15.18 -22.82
N ASN A 192 25.69 15.97 -23.70
CA ASN A 192 25.37 15.58 -25.08
C ASN A 192 26.57 14.91 -25.79
N ARG A 193 27.73 15.59 -25.79
CA ARG A 193 29.00 15.06 -26.33
C ARG A 193 29.56 13.81 -25.64
N CYS A 194 29.08 13.49 -24.44
CA CYS A 194 29.57 12.35 -23.66
C CYS A 194 28.73 11.08 -23.85
N VAL A 195 27.56 11.14 -24.51
CA VAL A 195 26.64 9.99 -24.66
C VAL A 195 27.27 8.82 -25.39
N GLY A 196 28.10 9.07 -26.41
CA GLY A 196 28.75 8.01 -27.19
C GLY A 196 29.63 7.06 -26.38
N SER A 197 30.01 7.42 -25.14
CA SER A 197 30.75 6.52 -24.24
C SER A 197 29.88 5.76 -23.23
N ALA A 198 28.56 5.83 -23.32
CA ALA A 198 27.66 5.13 -22.38
C ALA A 198 27.58 3.61 -22.62
N GLY A 199 28.28 3.11 -23.66
CA GLY A 199 28.14 1.74 -24.15
C GLY A 199 26.82 1.53 -24.91
N GLY A 200 26.73 0.44 -25.68
CA GLY A 200 25.53 0.10 -26.44
C GLY A 200 24.36 -0.39 -25.59
N ALA A 201 24.63 -0.86 -24.37
CA ALA A 201 23.65 -1.50 -23.48
C ALA A 201 23.55 -0.78 -22.12
N CYS A 202 22.32 -0.68 -21.61
CA CYS A 202 22.01 -0.16 -20.29
C CYS A 202 22.19 -1.25 -19.22
N THR A 203 22.95 -0.92 -18.17
CA THR A 203 23.24 -1.83 -17.06
C THR A 203 22.21 -1.78 -15.93
N LEU A 204 21.12 -1.00 -16.08
CA LEU A 204 20.14 -0.69 -15.01
C LEU A 204 20.73 0.00 -13.76
N GLY A 205 22.03 0.27 -13.74
CA GLY A 205 22.70 1.08 -12.72
C GLY A 205 22.71 0.44 -11.33
N ARG A 206 22.77 1.29 -10.29
CA ARG A 206 22.95 0.89 -8.88
C ARG A 206 21.96 -0.15 -8.39
N HIS A 207 20.71 -0.09 -8.86
CA HIS A 207 19.60 -0.92 -8.38
C HIS A 207 19.25 -2.05 -9.34
N ALA A 208 20.14 -2.39 -10.28
CA ALA A 208 19.92 -3.42 -11.30
C ALA A 208 19.33 -4.72 -10.75
N ARG A 209 19.84 -5.19 -9.60
CA ARG A 209 19.36 -6.41 -8.92
C ARG A 209 17.86 -6.39 -8.57
N HIS A 210 17.27 -5.22 -8.38
CA HIS A 210 15.89 -5.03 -7.93
C HIS A 210 14.93 -4.67 -9.07
N ILE A 211 15.47 -4.26 -10.21
CA ILE A 211 14.69 -3.78 -11.36
C ILE A 211 14.37 -4.96 -12.26
N LEU A 212 13.10 -5.11 -12.60
CA LEU A 212 12.66 -6.02 -13.66
C LEU A 212 12.74 -5.29 -15.01
N PRO A 213 13.74 -5.55 -15.86
CA PRO A 213 13.87 -4.82 -17.11
C PRO A 213 12.69 -5.10 -18.04
N PRO A 214 12.31 -4.17 -18.94
CA PRO A 214 11.26 -4.41 -19.93
C PRO A 214 11.50 -5.66 -20.79
N THR A 215 12.77 -6.00 -21.04
CA THR A 215 13.16 -7.21 -21.79
C THR A 215 12.81 -8.52 -21.09
N ALA A 216 12.55 -8.48 -19.77
CA ALA A 216 12.16 -9.62 -18.95
C ALA A 216 10.64 -9.80 -18.82
N ILE A 217 9.82 -8.93 -19.43
CA ILE A 217 8.35 -8.97 -19.35
C ILE A 217 7.79 -9.11 -20.76
N ARG A 218 6.92 -10.10 -20.98
CA ARG A 218 6.29 -10.38 -22.28
C ARG A 218 4.80 -10.64 -22.14
N PRO A 219 3.94 -10.12 -23.02
CA PRO A 219 2.54 -10.51 -23.08
C PRO A 219 2.38 -11.99 -23.45
N LEU A 220 1.54 -12.75 -22.74
CA LEU A 220 1.29 -14.18 -23.00
C LEU A 220 0.64 -14.44 -24.37
N VAL A 221 -0.06 -13.46 -24.94
CA VAL A 221 -0.65 -13.56 -26.29
C VAL A 221 0.41 -13.83 -27.37
N LEU A 222 1.65 -13.39 -27.15
CA LEU A 222 2.76 -13.59 -28.09
C LEU A 222 3.32 -15.03 -28.11
N ASP A 223 3.00 -15.86 -27.10
CA ASP A 223 3.52 -17.22 -26.95
C ASP A 223 2.57 -18.32 -27.46
N ARG A 224 1.27 -18.04 -27.65
CA ARG A 224 0.27 -19.03 -28.11
C ARG A 224 0.47 -19.55 -29.55
N GLN A 225 1.33 -18.93 -30.36
CA GLN A 225 1.64 -19.39 -31.72
C GLN A 225 2.76 -20.45 -31.79
N ARG A 226 2.96 -21.26 -30.75
CA ARG A 226 4.01 -22.30 -30.71
C ARG A 226 3.54 -23.72 -31.01
N SER A 227 2.25 -23.95 -31.25
CA SER A 227 1.69 -25.30 -31.39
C SER A 227 0.86 -25.49 -32.66
N LEU A 228 1.51 -25.46 -33.84
CA LEU A 228 1.03 -26.15 -35.04
C LEU A 228 2.26 -26.63 -35.84
N PRO A 229 2.61 -27.93 -35.83
CA PRO A 229 3.51 -28.48 -36.83
C PRO A 229 2.75 -28.69 -38.14
N HIS A 230 3.31 -28.14 -39.21
CA HIS A 230 2.90 -28.34 -40.59
C HIS A 230 2.97 -29.84 -40.93
N ARG A 231 1.85 -30.45 -41.33
CA ARG A 231 1.85 -31.76 -42.01
C ARG A 231 0.88 -31.74 -43.19
N HIS A 232 1.39 -32.24 -44.31
CA HIS A 232 0.76 -32.34 -45.62
C HIS A 232 -0.56 -33.15 -45.59
N THR A 233 -1.48 -32.73 -46.47
CA THR A 233 -2.72 -33.36 -46.97
C THR A 233 -2.48 -34.76 -47.59
N PRO A 234 -3.49 -35.68 -47.75
CA PRO A 234 -4.74 -35.42 -48.50
C PRO A 234 -6.05 -36.10 -48.03
N ASP A 235 -7.14 -35.57 -48.63
CA ASP A 235 -8.55 -35.97 -48.69
C ASP A 235 -8.96 -37.40 -48.30
N LYS A 236 -10.05 -37.52 -47.52
CA LYS A 236 -11.37 -37.97 -48.03
C LYS A 236 -12.47 -37.96 -46.94
N GLN A 237 -13.55 -37.29 -47.30
CA GLN A 237 -14.95 -37.36 -46.85
C GLN A 237 -15.35 -38.48 -45.88
N THR A 238 -15.90 -38.11 -44.71
CA THR A 238 -17.32 -38.32 -44.31
C THR A 238 -17.53 -37.90 -42.84
N LEU A 239 -18.48 -36.97 -42.65
CA LEU A 239 -19.11 -36.53 -41.39
C LEU A 239 -20.16 -37.58 -40.93
N PRO A 240 -20.80 -37.53 -39.73
CA PRO A 240 -21.13 -36.30 -38.98
C PRO A 240 -21.15 -36.39 -37.44
N VAL A 241 -21.04 -35.23 -36.77
CA VAL A 241 -22.12 -34.67 -35.94
C VAL A 241 -21.94 -33.15 -35.91
N SER A 242 -22.82 -32.46 -36.62
CA SER A 242 -23.18 -31.07 -36.39
C SER A 242 -24.70 -31.04 -36.33
N ILE A 243 -25.29 -30.60 -35.22
CA ILE A 243 -26.66 -30.11 -35.23
C ILE A 243 -26.68 -28.77 -34.49
N SER A 244 -26.86 -27.75 -35.31
CA SER A 244 -27.27 -26.39 -35.03
C SER A 244 -28.68 -26.31 -34.43
N LEU A 245 -28.92 -25.24 -33.67
CA LEU A 245 -30.19 -24.75 -33.08
C LEU A 245 -31.41 -24.80 -34.02
N PRO A 246 -32.65 -24.81 -33.49
CA PRO A 246 -33.54 -23.65 -33.72
C PRO A 246 -34.53 -23.27 -32.59
N ILE A 247 -35.34 -22.25 -32.88
CA ILE A 247 -36.05 -21.24 -32.07
C ILE A 247 -37.58 -21.51 -32.00
N SER A 248 -38.25 -20.99 -30.95
CA SER A 248 -39.69 -20.54 -30.82
C SER A 248 -40.69 -21.55 -30.23
N ILE A 249 -41.61 -21.19 -29.32
CA ILE A 249 -42.88 -20.43 -29.53
C ILE A 249 -43.35 -19.68 -28.24
N ALA A 250 -44.09 -18.58 -28.45
CA ALA A 250 -44.73 -17.58 -27.55
C ALA A 250 -45.69 -18.12 -26.45
N ALA A 251 -46.20 -17.38 -25.44
CA ALA A 251 -46.61 -15.97 -25.36
C ALA A 251 -46.85 -15.44 -23.91
N THR A 252 -47.01 -14.10 -23.83
CA THR A 252 -47.60 -13.24 -22.76
C THR A 252 -46.89 -13.20 -21.40
N THR A 253 -46.65 -12.08 -20.71
CA THR A 253 -47.21 -10.71 -20.72
C THR A 253 -46.16 -9.76 -20.12
N GLU A 254 -46.42 -8.47 -20.31
CA GLU A 254 -45.70 -7.27 -19.86
C GLU A 254 -45.05 -7.35 -18.46
N GLU A 255 -43.79 -6.92 -18.35
CA GLU A 255 -43.25 -5.97 -17.34
C GLU A 255 -41.72 -6.07 -17.23
N LYS A 256 -41.06 -4.90 -17.07
CA LYS A 256 -39.63 -4.67 -16.76
C LYS A 256 -38.64 -4.62 -17.94
N LYS A 257 -38.77 -3.55 -18.71
CA LYS A 257 -37.71 -2.94 -19.51
C LYS A 257 -36.99 -1.90 -18.65
N GLU A 258 -35.97 -2.31 -17.89
CA GLU A 258 -34.97 -1.42 -17.26
C GLU A 258 -33.92 -2.32 -16.58
N GLU A 259 -32.92 -2.80 -17.33
CA GLU A 259 -31.65 -3.31 -16.75
C GLU A 259 -30.58 -3.76 -17.76
N LYS A 260 -30.83 -3.72 -19.09
CA LYS A 260 -29.93 -4.33 -20.09
C LYS A 260 -29.13 -3.39 -20.99
N GLU A 261 -28.78 -2.19 -20.53
CA GLU A 261 -27.90 -1.27 -21.29
C GLU A 261 -26.59 -0.84 -20.60
N LYS A 262 -26.20 -1.44 -19.46
CA LYS A 262 -24.95 -1.06 -18.76
C LYS A 262 -23.72 -1.96 -18.97
N GLU A 263 -23.78 -2.97 -19.83
CA GLU A 263 -22.63 -3.84 -20.13
C GLU A 263 -22.32 -3.89 -21.63
N LYS A 264 -21.76 -2.80 -22.17
CA LYS A 264 -21.04 -2.83 -23.45
C LYS A 264 -20.07 -1.66 -23.61
N GLU A 265 -19.32 -1.35 -22.55
CA GLU A 265 -18.09 -0.56 -22.72
C GLU A 265 -16.93 -1.53 -23.01
N HIS A 266 -16.29 -1.36 -24.16
CA HIS A 266 -15.23 -2.21 -24.69
C HIS A 266 -14.03 -2.31 -23.73
N ARG A 267 -14.03 -3.27 -22.79
CA ARG A 267 -12.81 -3.69 -22.08
C ARG A 267 -12.21 -4.89 -22.78
N ALA A 268 -11.12 -4.66 -23.51
CA ALA A 268 -10.24 -5.74 -23.94
C ALA A 268 -9.85 -6.60 -22.71
N PRO A 269 -9.73 -7.93 -22.87
CA PRO A 269 -9.34 -8.80 -21.75
C PRO A 269 -8.00 -8.34 -21.17
N PRO A 270 -7.80 -8.40 -19.83
CA PRO A 270 -6.56 -7.95 -19.22
C PRO A 270 -5.37 -8.72 -19.79
N ILE A 271 -4.39 -7.98 -20.34
CA ILE A 271 -3.16 -8.54 -20.87
C ILE A 271 -2.41 -9.23 -19.73
N SER A 272 -2.28 -10.56 -19.83
CA SER A 272 -1.48 -11.36 -18.91
C SER A 272 -0.02 -11.37 -19.37
N PHE A 273 0.92 -11.34 -18.42
CA PHE A 273 2.35 -11.28 -18.69
C PHE A 273 3.06 -12.54 -18.23
N GLN A 274 4.04 -12.97 -19.03
CA GLN A 274 5.11 -13.86 -18.61
C GLN A 274 6.30 -13.03 -18.16
N ILE A 275 6.88 -13.40 -17.02
CA ILE A 275 8.04 -12.72 -16.44
C ILE A 275 9.19 -13.71 -16.34
N THR A 276 10.35 -13.35 -16.89
CA THR A 276 11.58 -14.13 -16.82
C THR A 276 12.72 -13.23 -16.37
N PRO A 277 12.96 -13.11 -15.05
CA PRO A 277 14.01 -12.25 -14.52
C PRO A 277 15.40 -12.69 -15.02
N PRO A 278 16.35 -11.75 -15.24
CA PRO A 278 17.72 -12.12 -15.54
C PRO A 278 18.38 -12.90 -14.39
N GLU A 279 19.35 -13.76 -14.71
CA GLU A 279 20.10 -14.52 -13.71
C GLU A 279 20.81 -13.59 -12.70
N GLY A 280 20.92 -14.05 -11.44
CA GLY A 280 21.53 -13.28 -10.36
C GLY A 280 20.74 -12.04 -9.90
N THR A 281 19.55 -11.80 -10.45
CA THR A 281 18.65 -10.73 -10.00
C THR A 281 17.69 -11.21 -8.91
N CYS A 282 17.15 -10.26 -8.14
CA CYS A 282 16.11 -10.46 -7.15
C CYS A 282 15.11 -9.29 -7.24
N PRO A 283 14.19 -9.31 -8.22
CA PRO A 283 13.24 -8.24 -8.44
C PRO A 283 12.39 -7.96 -7.21
N LEU A 284 11.90 -6.72 -7.10
CA LEU A 284 10.94 -6.33 -6.07
C LEU A 284 9.53 -6.30 -6.64
N LEU A 285 8.55 -6.75 -5.86
CA LEU A 285 7.14 -6.47 -6.04
C LEU A 285 6.71 -5.56 -4.89
N VAL A 286 6.29 -4.34 -5.19
CA VAL A 286 6.00 -3.31 -4.21
C VAL A 286 4.50 -3.05 -4.16
N PHE A 287 3.93 -3.16 -2.97
CA PHE A 287 2.58 -2.70 -2.67
C PHE A 287 2.65 -1.45 -1.81
N ILE A 288 1.92 -0.41 -2.17
CA ILE A 288 1.91 0.83 -1.41
C ILE A 288 0.50 1.35 -1.22
N ASN A 289 0.20 1.78 0.00
CA ASN A 289 -0.97 2.60 0.30
C ASN A 289 -0.57 4.09 0.23
N PRO A 290 -0.98 4.84 -0.80
CA PRO A 290 -0.55 6.23 -0.98
C PRO A 290 -1.05 7.17 0.12
N LYS A 291 -2.17 6.82 0.77
CA LYS A 291 -2.79 7.60 1.86
C LYS A 291 -1.98 7.50 3.17
N SER A 292 -1.15 6.46 3.33
CA SER A 292 -0.35 6.27 4.56
C SER A 292 0.74 7.33 4.76
N GLY A 293 1.06 7.58 6.03
CA GLY A 293 2.20 8.40 6.44
C GLY A 293 2.02 9.91 6.28
N GLY A 294 0.77 10.40 6.25
CA GLY A 294 0.48 11.83 6.06
C GLY A 294 0.98 12.33 4.71
N ARG A 295 0.51 11.72 3.60
CA ARG A 295 0.88 12.02 2.19
C ARG A 295 2.29 11.59 1.78
N GLN A 296 3.07 10.98 2.67
CA GLN A 296 4.38 10.42 2.31
C GLN A 296 4.26 9.23 1.35
N GLY A 297 3.20 8.42 1.46
CA GLY A 297 2.93 7.28 0.58
C GLY A 297 2.95 7.65 -0.90
N SER A 298 2.18 8.67 -1.32
CA SER A 298 2.18 9.14 -2.71
C SER A 298 3.56 9.60 -3.21
N ARG A 299 4.40 10.16 -2.32
CA ARG A 299 5.77 10.55 -2.67
C ARG A 299 6.68 9.33 -2.85
N VAL A 300 6.53 8.33 -1.99
CA VAL A 300 7.28 7.06 -2.05
C VAL A 300 6.88 6.27 -3.31
N LEU A 301 5.58 6.18 -3.61
CA LEU A 301 5.01 5.53 -4.81
C LEU A 301 5.70 6.05 -6.08
N ARG A 302 5.65 7.38 -6.30
CA ARG A 302 6.25 8.00 -7.48
C ARG A 302 7.76 7.82 -7.57
N LYS A 303 8.46 7.80 -6.43
CA LYS A 303 9.90 7.55 -6.40
C LYS A 303 10.21 6.10 -6.77
N LEU A 304 9.45 5.13 -6.26
CA LEU A 304 9.62 3.72 -6.59
C LEU A 304 9.26 3.44 -8.05
N GLN A 305 8.16 4.00 -8.58
CA GLN A 305 7.83 3.95 -10.01
C GLN A 305 8.87 4.62 -10.92
N TYR A 306 9.66 5.56 -10.37
CA TYR A 306 10.76 6.19 -11.06
C TYR A 306 12.07 5.40 -11.00
N ILE A 307 12.30 4.58 -9.97
CA ILE A 307 13.55 3.83 -9.80
C ILE A 307 13.39 2.41 -10.37
N LEU A 308 12.28 1.76 -10.06
CA LEU A 308 11.92 0.43 -10.52
C LEU A 308 11.17 0.49 -11.85
N ASN A 309 10.86 -0.66 -12.43
CA ASN A 309 9.87 -0.73 -13.50
C ASN A 309 8.48 -0.40 -12.91
N PRO A 310 7.68 0.50 -13.50
CA PRO A 310 6.34 0.83 -13.00
C PRO A 310 5.44 -0.38 -12.76
N ARG A 311 5.60 -1.47 -13.53
CA ARG A 311 4.87 -2.74 -13.34
C ARG A 311 5.23 -3.50 -12.06
N GLN A 312 6.29 -3.11 -11.37
CA GLN A 312 6.66 -3.66 -10.06
C GLN A 312 5.96 -2.94 -8.91
N VAL A 313 5.28 -1.82 -9.14
CA VAL A 313 4.82 -0.92 -8.07
C VAL A 313 3.32 -0.70 -8.16
N HIS A 314 2.59 -1.30 -7.22
CA HIS A 314 1.14 -1.33 -7.19
C HIS A 314 0.59 -0.42 -6.08
N ASP A 315 -0.34 0.44 -6.48
CA ASP A 315 -1.21 1.17 -5.55
C ASP A 315 -2.28 0.21 -5.03
N ILE A 316 -2.15 -0.22 -3.78
CA ILE A 316 -3.05 -1.20 -3.18
C ILE A 316 -4.47 -0.64 -2.98
N ALA A 317 -4.62 0.69 -2.96
CA ALA A 317 -5.93 1.33 -2.82
C ALA A 317 -6.76 1.29 -4.12
N LYS A 318 -6.15 0.99 -5.28
CA LYS A 318 -6.81 1.00 -6.60
C LYS A 318 -7.19 -0.39 -7.14
N GLY A 319 -7.07 -1.44 -6.32
CA GLY A 319 -7.38 -2.81 -6.76
C GLY A 319 -6.83 -3.93 -5.87
N GLY A 320 -6.30 -3.61 -4.69
CA GLY A 320 -5.70 -4.58 -3.79
C GLY A 320 -4.41 -5.21 -4.33
N PRO A 321 -3.85 -6.20 -3.61
CA PRO A 321 -2.58 -6.81 -3.98
C PRO A 321 -2.70 -7.99 -4.96
N MET A 322 -3.93 -8.48 -5.20
CA MET A 322 -4.21 -9.70 -5.99
C MET A 322 -3.57 -9.65 -7.38
N GLN A 323 -3.76 -8.56 -8.14
CA GLN A 323 -3.26 -8.44 -9.50
C GLN A 323 -1.72 -8.54 -9.56
N GLY A 324 -1.02 -7.85 -8.65
CA GLY A 324 0.44 -7.88 -8.60
C GLY A 324 0.97 -9.26 -8.22
N LEU A 325 0.35 -9.90 -7.22
CA LEU A 325 0.73 -11.24 -6.79
C LEU A 325 0.46 -12.31 -7.87
N GLN A 326 -0.68 -12.25 -8.57
CA GLN A 326 -0.97 -13.15 -9.69
C GLN A 326 0.03 -12.99 -10.83
N THR A 327 0.45 -11.76 -11.12
CA THR A 327 1.45 -11.48 -12.15
C THR A 327 2.82 -12.06 -11.81
N PHE A 328 3.16 -12.16 -10.51
CA PHE A 328 4.45 -12.66 -10.03
C PHE A 328 4.40 -14.12 -9.53
N LYS A 329 3.25 -14.81 -9.57
CA LYS A 329 3.09 -16.13 -8.94
C LYS A 329 4.07 -17.19 -9.45
N ASP A 330 4.45 -17.11 -10.72
CA ASP A 330 5.36 -18.05 -11.40
C ASP A 330 6.81 -17.54 -11.43
N VAL A 331 7.08 -16.37 -10.83
CA VAL A 331 8.40 -15.75 -10.79
C VAL A 331 9.21 -16.34 -9.65
N ARG A 332 10.40 -16.85 -9.96
CA ARG A 332 11.36 -17.32 -8.95
C ARG A 332 12.20 -16.17 -8.40
N ASN A 333 12.66 -16.32 -7.15
CA ASN A 333 13.63 -15.43 -6.50
C ASN A 333 13.28 -13.93 -6.57
N TYR A 334 12.14 -13.54 -6.01
CA TYR A 334 11.76 -12.14 -5.86
C TYR A 334 11.38 -11.83 -4.40
N ARG A 335 11.27 -10.54 -4.07
CA ARG A 335 10.89 -10.06 -2.73
C ARG A 335 9.68 -9.15 -2.82
N VAL A 336 8.82 -9.22 -1.82
CA VAL A 336 7.65 -8.33 -1.70
C VAL A 336 7.96 -7.21 -0.71
N ILE A 337 7.61 -5.97 -1.04
CA ILE A 337 7.80 -4.81 -0.15
C ILE A 337 6.47 -4.11 0.07
N CYS A 338 6.00 -4.12 1.31
CA CYS A 338 4.79 -3.43 1.73
C CYS A 338 5.13 -2.03 2.27
N CYS A 339 4.63 -1.00 1.61
CA CYS A 339 4.79 0.39 2.02
C CYS A 339 3.48 0.87 2.66
N GLY A 340 3.39 0.77 3.99
CA GLY A 340 2.14 0.96 4.72
C GLY A 340 2.32 0.79 6.22
N GLY A 341 1.22 0.56 6.92
CA GLY A 341 1.22 0.09 8.31
C GLY A 341 1.05 -1.43 8.41
N ASP A 342 0.86 -1.94 9.63
CA ASP A 342 0.72 -3.37 9.91
C ASP A 342 -0.46 -3.99 9.13
N GLY A 343 -1.63 -3.32 9.07
CA GLY A 343 -2.77 -3.79 8.27
C GLY A 343 -2.50 -3.89 6.76
N THR A 344 -1.60 -3.07 6.20
CA THR A 344 -1.18 -3.22 4.80
C THR A 344 -0.37 -4.50 4.58
N VAL A 345 0.47 -4.87 5.56
CA VAL A 345 1.21 -6.12 5.53
C VAL A 345 0.25 -7.30 5.67
N GLY A 346 -0.67 -7.24 6.64
CA GLY A 346 -1.71 -8.24 6.84
C GLY A 346 -2.53 -8.53 5.58
N TRP A 347 -3.00 -7.50 4.89
CA TRP A 347 -3.78 -7.65 3.65
C TRP A 347 -2.99 -8.33 2.51
N VAL A 348 -1.70 -8.01 2.38
CA VAL A 348 -0.83 -8.68 1.40
C VAL A 348 -0.64 -10.15 1.77
N LEU A 349 -0.37 -10.46 3.04
CA LEU A 349 -0.21 -11.85 3.51
C LEU A 349 -1.47 -12.69 3.35
N GLU A 350 -2.63 -12.12 3.67
CA GLU A 350 -3.93 -12.76 3.46
C GLU A 350 -4.19 -13.04 1.98
N THR A 351 -3.82 -12.11 1.10
CA THR A 351 -3.98 -12.31 -0.35
C THR A 351 -3.00 -13.34 -0.89
N MET A 352 -1.78 -13.42 -0.35
CA MET A 352 -0.83 -14.49 -0.65
C MET A 352 -1.36 -15.86 -0.23
N ASP A 353 -2.14 -15.96 0.86
CA ASP A 353 -2.78 -17.22 1.26
C ASP A 353 -3.84 -17.70 0.25
N LYS A 354 -4.45 -16.78 -0.52
CA LYS A 354 -5.46 -17.08 -1.56
C LYS A 354 -4.83 -17.52 -2.88
N ILE A 355 -3.51 -17.40 -3.05
CA ILE A 355 -2.80 -17.72 -4.28
C ILE A 355 -1.93 -18.94 -4.04
N GLN A 356 -2.07 -19.95 -4.90
CA GLN A 356 -1.16 -21.10 -4.90
C GLN A 356 0.18 -20.67 -5.49
N MET A 357 1.21 -20.59 -4.64
CA MET A 357 2.57 -20.22 -5.02
C MET A 357 3.50 -21.39 -4.67
N GLU A 358 4.38 -21.78 -5.61
CA GLU A 358 5.38 -22.85 -5.34
C GLU A 358 6.32 -22.46 -4.19
N CYS A 359 6.73 -21.20 -4.13
CA CYS A 359 7.62 -20.67 -3.10
C CYS A 359 7.13 -19.28 -2.66
N ARG A 360 6.89 -19.10 -1.36
CA ARG A 360 6.49 -17.79 -0.82
C ARG A 360 7.68 -16.83 -0.79
N PRO A 361 7.59 -15.65 -1.43
CA PRO A 361 8.65 -14.63 -1.35
C PRO A 361 8.73 -14.04 0.06
N ALA A 362 9.92 -13.59 0.45
CA ALA A 362 10.09 -12.85 1.69
C ALA A 362 9.45 -11.45 1.61
N VAL A 363 8.74 -11.06 2.67
CA VAL A 363 8.02 -9.77 2.74
C VAL A 363 8.77 -8.77 3.63
N GLY A 364 9.08 -7.59 3.10
CA GLY A 364 9.67 -6.47 3.85
C GLY A 364 8.72 -5.30 4.00
N VAL A 365 9.03 -4.38 4.93
CA VAL A 365 8.15 -3.26 5.27
C VAL A 365 8.87 -1.92 5.12
N ILE A 366 8.23 -0.95 4.46
CA ILE A 366 8.55 0.48 4.59
C ILE A 366 7.48 1.10 5.50
N PRO A 367 7.83 1.50 6.74
CA PRO A 367 6.86 1.83 7.78
C PRO A 367 6.19 3.20 7.56
N LEU A 368 5.12 3.23 6.78
CA LEU A 368 4.33 4.44 6.53
C LEU A 368 3.13 4.58 7.49
N GLY A 369 2.79 3.56 8.26
CA GLY A 369 1.70 3.60 9.24
C GLY A 369 2.01 4.42 10.50
N THR A 370 1.08 4.41 11.46
CA THR A 370 1.25 5.03 12.78
C THR A 370 1.79 4.04 13.82
N GLY A 371 1.26 2.80 13.83
CA GLY A 371 1.71 1.68 14.67
C GLY A 371 3.10 1.24 14.24
N ASN A 372 3.20 0.45 13.16
CA ASN A 372 4.43 -0.10 12.58
C ASN A 372 5.19 -1.04 13.52
N ASP A 373 4.46 -1.83 14.31
CA ASP A 373 5.04 -2.72 15.31
C ASP A 373 5.81 -3.87 14.67
N LEU A 374 5.29 -4.44 13.58
CA LEU A 374 5.98 -5.45 12.80
C LEU A 374 7.28 -4.90 12.19
N ALA A 375 7.24 -3.65 11.71
CA ALA A 375 8.41 -2.99 11.14
C ALA A 375 9.50 -2.71 12.20
N ARG A 376 9.13 -2.40 13.45
CA ARG A 376 10.10 -2.30 14.57
C ARG A 376 10.75 -3.64 14.85
N CYS A 377 9.94 -4.70 14.93
CA CYS A 377 10.41 -6.07 15.13
C CYS A 377 11.43 -6.47 14.06
N LEU A 378 11.11 -6.20 12.80
CA LEU A 378 11.96 -6.52 11.64
C LEU A 378 13.08 -5.48 11.37
N ARG A 379 13.36 -4.57 12.31
CA ARG A 379 14.45 -3.57 12.23
C ARG A 379 14.33 -2.55 11.08
N TRP A 380 13.12 -2.32 10.56
CA TRP A 380 12.83 -1.26 9.59
C TRP A 380 12.50 0.08 10.25
N GLY A 381 12.24 0.07 11.56
CA GLY A 381 12.01 1.26 12.38
C GLY A 381 10.53 1.56 12.61
N GLY A 382 10.24 2.51 13.51
CA GLY A 382 8.87 2.85 13.92
C GLY A 382 8.13 3.78 12.96
N GLY A 383 8.78 4.27 11.91
CA GLY A 383 8.19 5.17 10.94
C GLY A 383 9.19 5.65 9.91
N TYR A 384 8.70 5.92 8.70
CA TYR A 384 9.49 6.54 7.65
C TYR A 384 9.67 8.03 7.96
N GLU A 385 10.94 8.48 7.95
CA GLU A 385 11.38 9.84 8.29
C GLU A 385 12.00 10.55 7.07
N GLY A 386 11.56 10.19 5.86
CA GLY A 386 12.07 10.81 4.64
C GLY A 386 13.43 10.30 4.16
N GLU A 387 13.91 9.16 4.67
CA GLU A 387 15.15 8.52 4.19
C GLU A 387 15.13 8.35 2.66
N SER A 388 16.30 8.51 2.02
CA SER A 388 16.40 8.29 0.58
C SER A 388 15.97 6.88 0.19
N ILE A 389 15.04 6.77 -0.76
CA ILE A 389 14.60 5.48 -1.31
C ILE A 389 15.78 4.66 -1.86
N HIS A 390 16.81 5.30 -2.41
CA HIS A 390 18.01 4.58 -2.82
C HIS A 390 18.70 3.87 -1.65
N LYS A 391 18.82 4.53 -0.47
CA LYS A 391 19.39 3.92 0.74
C LYS A 391 18.53 2.76 1.24
N ILE A 392 17.21 2.90 1.18
CA ILE A 392 16.27 1.84 1.56
C ILE A 392 16.44 0.63 0.63
N LEU A 393 16.55 0.83 -0.68
CA LEU A 393 16.80 -0.25 -1.64
C LEU A 393 18.14 -0.95 -1.36
N ASP A 394 19.21 -0.22 -1.02
CA ASP A 394 20.47 -0.84 -0.61
C ASP A 394 20.34 -1.67 0.69
N LYS A 395 19.52 -1.21 1.65
CA LYS A 395 19.21 -1.96 2.87
C LYS A 395 18.39 -3.22 2.56
N ILE A 396 17.38 -3.12 1.70
CA ILE A 396 16.61 -4.27 1.21
C ILE A 396 17.54 -5.28 0.53
N GLY A 397 18.52 -4.81 -0.24
CA GLY A 397 19.51 -5.68 -0.86
C GLY A 397 20.38 -6.47 0.12
N ARG A 398 20.62 -5.94 1.32
CA ARG A 398 21.40 -6.58 2.40
C ARG A 398 20.53 -7.27 3.46
N ALA A 399 19.21 -7.18 3.33
CA ALA A 399 18.29 -7.77 4.30
C ALA A 399 18.40 -9.29 4.29
N SER A 400 18.33 -9.85 5.50
CA SER A 400 18.25 -11.29 5.75
C SER A 400 16.78 -11.73 5.81
N THR A 401 16.54 -13.02 5.70
CA THR A 401 15.20 -13.59 5.82
C THR A 401 15.07 -14.27 7.19
N VAL A 402 13.96 -14.02 7.87
CA VAL A 402 13.55 -14.69 9.10
C VAL A 402 12.16 -15.28 8.89
N MET A 403 11.84 -16.37 9.58
CA MET A 403 10.49 -16.93 9.58
C MET A 403 9.67 -16.25 10.67
N MET A 404 8.45 -15.86 10.34
CA MET A 404 7.49 -15.30 11.29
C MET A 404 6.30 -16.25 11.41
N ASP A 405 5.98 -16.67 12.62
CA ASP A 405 4.82 -17.48 12.94
C ASP A 405 3.53 -16.70 12.67
N ARG A 406 2.48 -17.43 12.32
CA ARG A 406 1.13 -16.92 12.13
C ARG A 406 0.18 -17.86 12.85
N TRP A 407 -0.79 -17.29 13.56
CA TRP A 407 -1.66 -18.05 14.45
C TRP A 407 -3.07 -18.04 13.93
N HIS A 408 -3.72 -19.20 13.92
CA HIS A 408 -5.13 -19.33 13.59
C HIS A 408 -5.96 -19.15 14.86
N ILE A 409 -6.96 -18.28 14.80
CA ILE A 409 -7.96 -18.09 15.86
C ILE A 409 -9.31 -18.63 15.39
N HIS A 410 -9.88 -19.51 16.20
CA HIS A 410 -11.23 -20.04 16.03
C HIS A 410 -12.10 -19.60 17.20
N VAL A 411 -13.27 -19.04 16.91
CA VAL A 411 -14.23 -18.55 17.91
C VAL A 411 -15.51 -19.36 17.78
N GLU A 412 -15.86 -20.06 18.86
CA GLU A 412 -17.10 -20.81 19.03
C GLU A 412 -17.99 -20.01 20.00
N ASN A 413 -19.12 -19.50 19.53
CA ASN A 413 -20.08 -18.85 20.42
C ASN A 413 -20.76 -19.90 21.29
N SER A 414 -20.93 -19.62 22.58
CA SER A 414 -21.69 -20.50 23.47
C SER A 414 -23.16 -20.49 23.03
N THR A 415 -23.72 -21.67 22.73
CA THR A 415 -25.03 -21.85 22.07
C THR A 415 -26.24 -21.49 22.93
N ASP A 416 -26.06 -21.16 24.21
CA ASP A 416 -27.15 -21.23 25.20
C ASP A 416 -27.67 -19.86 25.67
N GLU A 417 -27.13 -18.73 25.17
CA GLU A 417 -27.55 -17.37 25.61
C GLU A 417 -27.62 -16.32 24.46
N VAL A 418 -27.88 -16.76 23.22
CA VAL A 418 -28.08 -15.81 22.10
C VAL A 418 -29.48 -15.17 22.15
N GLU A 419 -30.39 -15.70 22.97
CA GLU A 419 -31.69 -15.10 23.21
C GLU A 419 -31.62 -14.11 24.39
N GLN A 420 -31.89 -12.82 24.12
CA GLN A 420 -32.20 -11.74 25.09
C GLN A 420 -31.08 -10.81 25.58
N LEU A 421 -30.09 -10.47 24.75
CA LEU A 421 -29.65 -9.07 24.74
C LEU A 421 -30.22 -8.41 23.48
N GLN A 422 -31.42 -7.84 23.62
CA GLN A 422 -31.87 -6.75 22.76
C GLN A 422 -30.87 -5.61 22.95
N MET A 423 -29.76 -5.69 22.23
CA MET A 423 -28.87 -4.57 22.04
C MET A 423 -29.68 -3.54 21.27
N PRO A 424 -29.77 -2.28 21.73
CA PRO A 424 -30.49 -1.27 20.98
C PRO A 424 -29.95 -1.26 19.54
N ASP A 425 -30.83 -1.04 18.55
CA ASP A 425 -30.55 -0.93 17.10
C ASP A 425 -29.47 0.13 16.74
N SER A 426 -28.80 0.68 17.73
CA SER A 426 -27.77 1.70 17.70
C SER A 426 -26.38 1.24 18.16
N ALA A 427 -26.14 -0.05 18.45
CA ALA A 427 -24.80 -0.53 18.79
C ALA A 427 -23.86 -0.38 17.57
N PRO A 428 -22.91 0.58 17.56
CA PRO A 428 -22.18 0.96 16.35
C PRO A 428 -20.99 0.05 16.04
N HIS A 429 -20.94 -1.18 16.57
CA HIS A 429 -19.74 -2.01 16.56
C HIS A 429 -20.00 -3.40 15.96
N PRO A 430 -19.10 -3.91 15.11
CA PRO A 430 -19.19 -5.27 14.59
C PRO A 430 -19.09 -6.28 15.73
N THR A 431 -19.96 -7.30 15.68
CA THR A 431 -19.93 -8.48 16.56
C THR A 431 -19.28 -9.68 15.89
N SER A 432 -18.91 -9.56 14.61
CA SER A 432 -18.18 -10.57 13.87
C SER A 432 -16.67 -10.41 14.03
N VAL A 433 -15.98 -11.54 14.10
CA VAL A 433 -14.51 -11.59 14.12
C VAL A 433 -14.00 -11.07 12.76
N PRO A 434 -13.10 -10.07 12.73
CA PRO A 434 -12.70 -9.42 11.48
C PRO A 434 -11.93 -10.37 10.55
N TYR A 435 -11.07 -11.22 11.11
CA TYR A 435 -10.35 -12.26 10.38
C TYR A 435 -9.79 -13.32 11.35
N ASN A 436 -9.50 -14.51 10.82
CA ASN A 436 -9.12 -15.69 11.61
C ASN A 436 -7.60 -15.90 11.77
N ILE A 437 -6.76 -14.94 11.37
CA ILE A 437 -5.30 -15.04 11.47
C ILE A 437 -4.72 -13.88 12.27
N ILE A 438 -3.85 -14.18 13.23
CA ILE A 438 -3.06 -13.23 14.01
C ILE A 438 -1.63 -13.24 13.45
N ASN A 439 -1.13 -12.09 13.00
CA ASN A 439 0.26 -11.93 12.55
C ASN A 439 1.13 -11.23 13.60
N ASN A 440 0.56 -10.30 14.36
CA ASN A 440 1.30 -9.52 15.36
C ASN A 440 0.85 -9.87 16.78
N TYR A 441 -0.42 -9.64 17.10
CA TYR A 441 -0.95 -9.91 18.44
C TYR A 441 -2.49 -9.88 18.48
N PHE A 442 -3.02 -10.61 19.46
CA PHE A 442 -4.43 -10.56 19.86
C PHE A 442 -4.54 -9.97 21.26
N SER A 443 -5.61 -9.24 21.57
CA SER A 443 -5.88 -8.85 22.95
C SER A 443 -7.38 -8.83 23.27
N ILE A 444 -7.68 -9.04 24.55
CA ILE A 444 -9.01 -8.96 25.15
C ILE A 444 -8.93 -7.99 26.34
N GLY A 445 -9.96 -7.16 26.49
CA GLY A 445 -10.11 -6.24 27.62
C GLY A 445 -9.59 -4.83 27.32
N VAL A 446 -8.91 -4.22 28.28
CA VAL A 446 -8.62 -2.77 28.29
C VAL A 446 -7.91 -2.25 27.03
N ASP A 447 -6.96 -3.01 26.48
CA ASP A 447 -6.29 -2.63 25.23
C ASP A 447 -7.26 -2.62 24.03
N ALA A 448 -8.04 -3.69 23.90
CA ALA A 448 -9.06 -3.78 22.86
C ALA A 448 -10.13 -2.69 23.02
N ALA A 449 -10.50 -2.31 24.24
CA ALA A 449 -11.45 -1.23 24.51
C ALA A 449 -10.94 0.13 23.97
N ILE A 450 -9.65 0.43 24.17
CA ILE A 450 -9.00 1.61 23.59
C ILE A 450 -9.00 1.52 22.06
N CYS A 451 -8.73 0.34 21.51
CA CYS A 451 -8.73 0.09 20.08
C CYS A 451 -10.12 0.33 19.46
N VAL A 452 -11.20 -0.15 20.10
CA VAL A 452 -12.60 0.11 19.72
C VAL A 452 -12.83 1.61 19.65
N LYS A 453 -12.54 2.36 20.71
CA LYS A 453 -12.74 3.83 20.75
C LYS A 453 -11.98 4.55 19.64
N PHE A 454 -10.72 4.18 19.43
CA PHE A 454 -9.89 4.76 18.38
C PHE A 454 -10.46 4.48 16.99
N HIS A 455 -10.93 3.26 16.74
CA HIS A 455 -11.51 2.87 15.46
C HIS A 455 -12.81 3.62 15.17
N THR A 456 -13.73 3.64 16.14
CA THR A 456 -15.03 4.30 16.04
C THR A 456 -14.87 5.81 15.78
N GLU A 457 -13.95 6.48 16.47
CA GLU A 457 -13.70 7.91 16.22
C GLU A 457 -13.03 8.15 14.85
N ARG A 458 -12.14 7.25 14.42
CA ARG A 458 -11.48 7.33 13.11
C ARG A 458 -12.45 7.15 11.95
N GLU A 459 -13.44 6.28 12.09
CA GLU A 459 -14.50 6.08 11.08
C GLU A 459 -15.45 7.27 11.03
N ARG A 460 -15.81 7.82 12.19
CA ARG A 460 -16.68 9.01 12.27
C ARG A 460 -16.00 10.27 11.74
N ASN A 461 -14.70 10.43 12.01
CA ASN A 461 -13.98 11.68 11.76
C ASN A 461 -12.62 11.46 11.06
N PRO A 462 -12.56 10.88 9.85
CA PRO A 462 -11.31 10.46 9.20
C PRO A 462 -10.29 11.58 9.02
N ASP A 463 -10.73 12.82 8.80
CA ASP A 463 -9.84 13.97 8.59
C ASP A 463 -9.00 14.33 9.83
N LYS A 464 -9.52 14.02 11.03
CA LYS A 464 -8.79 14.21 12.30
C LYS A 464 -7.61 13.24 12.45
N PHE A 465 -7.58 12.15 11.66
CA PHE A 465 -6.60 11.06 11.77
C PHE A 465 -5.52 11.07 10.67
N SER A 466 -5.30 12.23 10.07
CA SER A 466 -4.38 12.43 8.94
C SER A 466 -2.89 12.51 9.31
N SER A 467 -2.55 12.57 10.61
CA SER A 467 -1.18 12.73 11.10
C SER A 467 -0.79 11.69 12.13
N ARG A 468 0.39 11.07 11.99
CA ARG A 468 0.90 10.07 12.95
C ARG A 468 0.99 10.62 14.38
N MET A 469 1.41 11.89 14.54
CA MET A 469 1.50 12.52 15.86
C MET A 469 0.11 12.72 16.48
N LYS A 470 -0.85 13.22 15.69
CA LYS A 470 -2.24 13.37 16.14
C LYS A 470 -2.86 12.03 16.51
N ASN A 471 -2.64 11.00 15.70
CA ASN A 471 -3.17 9.66 15.95
C ASN A 471 -2.60 9.07 17.25
N LYS A 472 -1.31 9.29 17.53
CA LYS A 472 -0.72 8.88 18.82
C LYS A 472 -1.34 9.63 20.01
N LEU A 473 -1.66 10.91 19.84
CA LEU A 473 -2.32 11.71 20.88
C LEU A 473 -3.74 11.21 21.15
N TRP A 474 -4.51 10.91 20.11
CA TRP A 474 -5.82 10.28 20.24
C TRP A 474 -5.76 8.96 21.02
N TYR A 475 -4.78 8.09 20.72
CA TYR A 475 -4.56 6.86 21.50
C TYR A 475 -4.32 7.14 22.99
N PHE A 476 -3.53 8.18 23.31
CA PHE A 476 -3.29 8.58 24.70
C PHE A 476 -4.55 9.10 25.39
N GLU A 477 -5.34 9.92 24.69
CA GLU A 477 -6.61 10.45 25.19
C GLU A 477 -7.61 9.32 25.47
N PHE A 478 -7.77 8.38 24.53
CA PHE A 478 -8.65 7.23 24.74
C PHE A 478 -8.16 6.31 25.85
N ALA A 479 -6.85 6.07 25.96
CA ALA A 479 -6.27 5.32 27.07
C ALA A 479 -6.55 5.98 28.43
N THR A 480 -6.46 7.31 28.50
CA THR A 480 -6.79 8.08 29.70
C THR A 480 -8.28 7.96 30.03
N SER A 481 -9.16 8.08 29.03
CA SER A 481 -10.61 7.91 29.24
C SER A 481 -10.98 6.50 29.74
N GLU A 482 -10.33 5.46 29.22
CA GLU A 482 -10.54 4.07 29.65
C GLU A 482 -10.01 3.80 31.05
N GLN A 483 -8.95 4.49 31.49
CA GLN A 483 -8.45 4.39 32.86
C GLN A 483 -9.53 4.81 33.88
N PHE A 484 -10.33 5.84 33.55
CA PHE A 484 -11.41 6.31 34.42
C PHE A 484 -12.68 5.48 34.28
N ALA A 485 -13.05 5.09 33.05
CA ALA A 485 -14.23 4.27 32.82
C ALA A 485 -14.08 2.84 33.37
N ALA A 486 -12.85 2.29 33.37
CA ALA A 486 -12.52 0.95 33.84
C ALA A 486 -13.46 -0.14 33.29
N SER A 487 -13.82 -0.04 32.01
CA SER A 487 -14.82 -0.87 31.32
C SER A 487 -14.57 -2.38 31.46
N CYS A 488 -13.30 -2.76 31.58
CA CYS A 488 -12.83 -4.15 31.66
C CYS A 488 -12.38 -4.56 33.06
N LYS A 489 -12.84 -3.86 34.12
CA LYS A 489 -12.54 -4.22 35.50
C LYS A 489 -12.93 -5.68 35.78
N ASN A 490 -12.09 -6.36 36.56
CA ASN A 490 -12.26 -7.77 36.93
C ASN A 490 -12.33 -8.75 35.75
N LEU A 491 -11.61 -8.48 34.66
CA LEU A 491 -11.51 -9.40 33.52
C LEU A 491 -11.11 -10.82 33.98
N HIS A 492 -10.09 -10.92 34.84
CA HIS A 492 -9.56 -12.19 35.37
C HIS A 492 -10.58 -13.11 36.09
N GLU A 493 -11.71 -12.58 36.58
CA GLU A 493 -12.77 -13.37 37.22
C GLU A 493 -13.72 -14.00 36.17
N ASN A 494 -13.76 -13.43 34.97
CA ASN A 494 -14.72 -13.74 33.91
C ASN A 494 -14.09 -14.46 32.72
N ILE A 495 -12.82 -14.85 32.83
CA ILE A 495 -12.10 -15.58 31.80
C ILE A 495 -11.42 -16.81 32.38
N GLU A 496 -11.38 -17.88 31.60
CA GLU A 496 -10.58 -19.07 31.89
C GLU A 496 -9.57 -19.24 30.76
N LEU A 497 -8.30 -19.35 31.11
CA LEU A 497 -7.20 -19.39 30.16
C LEU A 497 -6.39 -20.67 30.35
N VAL A 498 -6.34 -21.50 29.32
CA VAL A 498 -5.57 -22.74 29.30
C VAL A 498 -4.47 -22.62 28.25
N CYS A 499 -3.23 -22.83 28.67
CA CYS A 499 -2.03 -22.76 27.84
C CYS A 499 -1.37 -24.15 27.80
N ASP A 500 -1.24 -24.76 26.62
CA ASP A 500 -0.69 -26.12 26.45
C ASP A 500 -1.31 -27.17 27.40
N GLY A 501 -2.63 -27.10 27.57
CA GLY A 501 -3.40 -27.98 28.45
C GLY A 501 -3.36 -27.60 29.94
N VAL A 502 -2.53 -26.64 30.34
CA VAL A 502 -2.41 -26.17 31.73
C VAL A 502 -3.31 -24.95 31.97
N SER A 503 -4.26 -25.09 32.90
CA SER A 503 -5.13 -23.98 33.30
C SER A 503 -4.36 -22.95 34.13
N LEU A 504 -4.47 -21.68 33.77
CA LEU A 504 -3.93 -20.56 34.54
C LEU A 504 -4.96 -20.11 35.58
N GLU A 505 -4.63 -20.21 36.86
CA GLU A 505 -5.48 -19.76 37.97
C GLU A 505 -5.52 -18.22 38.09
N LEU A 506 -6.11 -17.55 37.10
CA LEU A 506 -6.15 -16.08 37.04
C LEU A 506 -7.05 -15.46 38.13
N ASN A 507 -8.13 -16.15 38.50
CA ASN A 507 -9.09 -15.73 39.51
C ASN A 507 -8.50 -15.63 40.93
N LYS A 508 -7.46 -16.40 41.24
CA LYS A 508 -6.72 -16.34 42.51
C LYS A 508 -5.53 -15.37 42.45
N GLY A 509 -5.26 -14.81 41.28
CA GLY A 509 -4.13 -13.91 41.06
C GLY A 509 -4.49 -12.43 41.24
N PRO A 510 -3.48 -11.54 41.17
CA PRO A 510 -3.68 -10.10 41.07
C PRO A 510 -4.64 -9.73 39.93
N ALA A 511 -5.46 -8.71 40.17
CA ALA A 511 -6.48 -8.27 39.24
C ALA A 511 -5.91 -7.87 37.88
N LEU A 512 -6.54 -8.38 36.82
CA LEU A 512 -6.27 -8.00 35.44
C LEU A 512 -7.48 -7.31 34.82
N GLN A 513 -7.20 -6.34 33.96
CA GLN A 513 -8.16 -5.67 33.07
C GLN A 513 -7.93 -6.00 31.59
N GLY A 514 -6.82 -6.66 31.25
CA GLY A 514 -6.53 -7.10 29.90
C GLY A 514 -5.65 -8.34 29.86
N VAL A 515 -5.75 -9.09 28.75
CA VAL A 515 -4.80 -10.14 28.37
C VAL A 515 -4.38 -9.90 26.93
N ALA A 516 -3.09 -9.99 26.65
CA ALA A 516 -2.52 -9.86 25.31
C ALA A 516 -1.71 -11.10 24.97
N LEU A 517 -1.86 -11.58 23.73
CA LEU A 517 -1.15 -12.70 23.14
C LEU A 517 -0.26 -12.16 22.04
N LEU A 518 1.06 -12.25 22.22
CA LEU A 518 2.04 -11.56 21.37
C LEU A 518 2.78 -12.58 20.53
N ASN A 519 2.74 -12.41 19.22
CA ASN A 519 3.62 -13.10 18.27
C ASN A 519 4.89 -12.29 17.97
N ILE A 520 4.84 -10.98 18.17
CA ILE A 520 5.97 -10.08 17.99
C ILE A 520 6.25 -9.29 19.28
N PRO A 521 7.51 -8.87 19.52
CA PRO A 521 7.90 -8.19 20.76
C PRO A 521 7.33 -6.79 20.94
N TYR A 522 6.98 -6.11 19.84
CA TYR A 522 6.45 -4.75 19.91
C TYR A 522 4.95 -4.77 19.72
N ALA A 523 4.23 -4.04 20.59
CA ALA A 523 2.80 -3.80 20.48
C ALA A 523 2.48 -2.34 20.82
N HIS A 524 1.25 -1.90 20.51
CA HIS A 524 0.73 -0.58 20.87
C HIS A 524 1.59 0.60 20.37
N GLY A 525 2.23 0.47 19.20
CA GLY A 525 3.07 1.52 18.62
C GLY A 525 4.46 1.63 19.24
N GLY A 526 5.01 0.51 19.73
CA GLY A 526 6.42 0.36 20.06
C GLY A 526 6.73 -0.07 21.50
N SER A 527 5.73 -0.45 22.30
CA SER A 527 5.92 -0.99 23.64
C SER A 527 6.41 -2.43 23.58
N ASN A 528 7.50 -2.75 24.28
CA ASN A 528 7.91 -4.14 24.49
C ASN A 528 7.23 -4.69 25.75
N LEU A 529 6.10 -5.37 25.55
CA LEU A 529 5.29 -5.88 26.67
C LEU A 529 5.87 -7.14 27.32
N TRP A 530 6.70 -7.92 26.61
CA TRP A 530 7.41 -9.06 27.20
C TRP A 530 8.63 -8.61 28.02
N GLY A 531 9.27 -7.52 27.61
CA GLY A 531 10.49 -6.96 28.21
C GLY A 531 11.78 -7.43 27.51
N ALA A 532 12.90 -6.81 27.84
CA ALA A 532 14.19 -7.14 27.23
C ALA A 532 14.74 -8.50 27.72
N SER A 533 15.39 -9.24 26.82
CA SER A 533 16.13 -10.46 27.16
C SER A 533 17.16 -10.16 28.26
N GLY A 534 16.97 -10.75 29.44
CA GLY A 534 17.84 -10.57 30.61
C GLY A 534 17.31 -9.65 31.72
N ALA A 535 16.22 -8.89 31.51
CA ALA A 535 15.65 -8.01 32.55
C ALA A 535 14.99 -8.76 33.71
N HIS A 536 14.63 -10.04 33.53
CA HIS A 536 13.88 -10.85 34.50
C HIS A 536 14.56 -12.18 34.86
N ARG A 537 15.88 -12.17 35.17
CA ARG A 537 16.57 -13.36 35.72
C ARG A 537 16.01 -13.89 37.06
N ARG A 538 15.12 -13.14 37.73
CA ARG A 538 14.47 -13.50 39.01
C ARG A 538 12.95 -13.75 38.88
N GLY A 539 12.42 -13.87 37.66
CA GLY A 539 10.98 -14.11 37.42
C GLY A 539 10.62 -15.58 37.24
N ARG A 540 9.32 -15.89 37.13
CA ARG A 540 8.78 -17.25 36.89
C ARG A 540 9.22 -17.88 35.55
N PHE A 541 9.77 -17.06 34.64
CA PHE A 541 10.23 -17.44 33.30
C PHE A 541 11.61 -16.83 33.00
N PRO A 542 12.68 -17.29 33.67
CA PRO A 542 14.01 -16.66 33.59
C PRO A 542 14.72 -16.91 32.25
N ASP A 543 14.43 -18.05 31.60
CA ASP A 543 15.04 -18.46 30.32
C ASP A 543 14.15 -18.23 29.09
N ALA A 544 12.93 -17.72 29.28
CA ALA A 544 11.99 -17.47 28.19
C ALA A 544 12.38 -16.23 27.39
N GLN A 545 12.97 -16.47 26.22
CA GLN A 545 13.27 -15.46 25.22
C GLN A 545 12.19 -15.50 24.13
N GLN A 546 11.61 -14.33 23.85
CA GLN A 546 10.67 -14.18 22.75
C GLN A 546 11.41 -14.20 21.41
N ASP A 547 10.94 -15.03 20.48
CA ASP A 547 11.35 -15.08 19.08
C ASP A 547 10.09 -15.14 18.22
N ILE A 548 10.11 -14.54 17.03
CA ILE A 548 8.92 -14.45 16.19
C ILE A 548 8.69 -15.71 15.33
N GLY A 549 9.61 -16.67 15.39
CA GLY A 549 9.62 -17.88 14.57
C GLY A 549 9.88 -19.17 15.37
N ASP A 550 9.72 -19.15 16.69
CA ASP A 550 9.94 -20.29 17.59
C ASP A 550 8.69 -21.18 17.78
N LYS A 551 7.56 -20.81 17.16
CA LYS A 551 6.25 -21.45 17.26
C LYS A 551 5.64 -21.36 18.66
N LEU A 552 6.03 -20.35 19.42
CA LEU A 552 5.47 -20.02 20.72
C LEU A 552 4.80 -18.64 20.68
N ILE A 553 3.82 -18.44 21.54
CA ILE A 553 3.14 -17.17 21.74
C ILE A 553 3.28 -16.72 23.19
N GLU A 554 3.61 -15.45 23.37
CA GLU A 554 3.76 -14.85 24.68
C GLU A 554 2.41 -14.40 25.24
N VAL A 555 2.06 -14.87 26.43
CA VAL A 555 0.82 -14.50 27.12
C VAL A 555 1.13 -13.48 28.22
N ILE A 556 0.58 -12.27 28.07
CA ILE A 556 0.78 -11.13 28.98
C ILE A 556 -0.54 -10.71 29.63
N GLY A 557 -0.50 -10.50 30.95
CA GLY A 557 -1.55 -9.87 31.73
C GLY A 557 -1.34 -8.36 31.87
N LEU A 558 -2.43 -7.60 31.72
CA LEU A 558 -2.48 -6.15 31.84
C LEU A 558 -3.34 -5.76 33.05
N GLU A 559 -2.73 -5.09 34.03
CA GLU A 559 -3.38 -4.63 35.26
C GLU A 559 -4.38 -3.48 35.01
N ASN A 560 -4.01 -2.47 34.22
CA ASN A 560 -4.83 -1.29 33.86
C ASN A 560 -4.12 -0.44 32.78
N CYS A 561 -4.74 0.64 32.30
CA CYS A 561 -4.12 1.56 31.33
C CYS A 561 -2.85 2.23 31.87
N LEU A 562 -2.84 2.60 33.16
CA LEU A 562 -1.66 3.24 33.77
C LEU A 562 -0.43 2.30 33.70
N HIS A 563 -0.63 1.01 33.96
CA HIS A 563 0.41 -0.01 33.84
C HIS A 563 0.94 -0.08 32.40
N MET A 564 0.05 -0.12 31.40
CA MET A 564 0.46 -0.07 29.98
C MET A 564 1.26 1.19 29.66
N GLY A 565 0.83 2.35 30.19
CA GLY A 565 1.53 3.61 30.07
C GLY A 565 2.94 3.58 30.69
N GLN A 566 3.09 2.99 31.88
CA GLN A 566 4.38 2.81 32.56
C GLN A 566 5.34 1.90 31.78
N VAL A 567 4.83 0.84 31.15
CA VAL A 567 5.65 -0.01 30.27
C VAL A 567 6.08 0.76 29.03
N ARG A 568 5.18 1.56 28.44
CA ARG A 568 5.49 2.41 27.29
C ARG A 568 6.55 3.47 27.58
N THR A 569 6.53 4.08 28.76
CA THR A 569 7.52 5.08 29.19
C THR A 569 8.82 4.46 29.72
N GLY A 570 8.87 3.13 29.88
CA GLY A 570 10.03 2.42 30.45
C GLY A 570 10.12 2.52 31.97
N LEU A 571 9.12 3.08 32.66
CA LEU A 571 9.02 3.07 34.13
C LEU A 571 8.79 1.66 34.68
N ARG A 572 8.20 0.77 33.87
CA ARG A 572 8.14 -0.67 34.12
C ARG A 572 8.78 -1.44 32.98
N ALA A 573 9.42 -2.56 33.30
CA ALA A 573 10.19 -3.35 32.35
C ALA A 573 9.32 -4.16 31.37
N SER A 574 8.14 -4.61 31.81
CA SER A 574 7.24 -5.45 31.02
C SER A 574 5.82 -5.43 31.60
N GLY A 575 4.87 -5.97 30.85
CA GLY A 575 3.61 -6.46 31.42
C GLY A 575 3.84 -7.70 32.30
N ARG A 576 2.76 -8.23 32.89
CA ARG A 576 2.85 -9.43 33.72
C ARG A 576 2.94 -10.68 32.84
N ARG A 577 4.10 -11.35 32.80
CA ARG A 577 4.27 -12.62 32.06
C ARG A 577 3.41 -13.72 32.69
N LEU A 578 2.48 -14.27 31.91
CA LEU A 578 1.55 -15.32 32.36
C LEU A 578 1.99 -16.71 31.87
N ALA A 579 2.36 -16.82 30.59
CA ALA A 579 2.83 -18.05 29.96
C ALA A 579 3.59 -17.77 28.66
N GLN A 580 4.30 -18.76 28.15
CA GLN A 580 4.79 -18.87 26.77
C GLN A 580 4.38 -20.28 26.30
N CYS A 581 3.63 -20.38 25.20
CA CYS A 581 2.94 -21.64 24.87
C CYS A 581 2.68 -21.81 23.36
N SER A 582 2.31 -23.02 22.94
CA SER A 582 2.04 -23.37 21.54
C SER A 582 0.54 -23.49 21.19
N SER A 583 -0.31 -23.51 22.22
CA SER A 583 -1.77 -23.61 22.07
C SER A 583 -2.48 -22.90 23.21
N ILE A 584 -3.56 -22.20 22.88
CA ILE A 584 -4.36 -21.44 23.84
C ILE A 584 -5.83 -21.79 23.67
N ARG A 585 -6.50 -21.99 24.80
CA ARG A 585 -7.95 -22.02 24.90
C ARG A 585 -8.40 -20.98 25.92
N LEU A 586 -9.21 -20.04 25.47
CA LEU A 586 -9.76 -18.94 26.26
C LEU A 586 -11.28 -19.07 26.28
N ILE A 587 -11.88 -19.10 27.46
CA ILE A 587 -13.35 -19.12 27.63
C ILE A 587 -13.75 -17.81 28.30
N THR A 588 -14.74 -17.11 27.74
CA THR A 588 -15.29 -15.87 28.30
C THR A 588 -16.71 -16.10 28.82
N LYS A 589 -17.01 -15.54 30.01
CA LYS A 589 -18.32 -15.65 30.66
C LYS A 589 -19.25 -14.46 30.39
N ARG A 590 -18.71 -13.38 29.81
CA ARG A 590 -19.46 -12.17 29.45
C ARG A 590 -18.89 -11.56 28.18
N THR A 591 -19.61 -10.59 27.63
CA THR A 591 -19.17 -9.81 26.47
C THR A 591 -17.92 -8.98 26.79
N PHE A 592 -16.92 -9.03 25.92
CA PHE A 592 -15.69 -8.25 26.05
C PHE A 592 -15.26 -7.62 24.71
N PRO A 593 -14.62 -6.45 24.74
CA PRO A 593 -13.91 -5.94 23.57
C PRO A 593 -12.69 -6.83 23.30
N MET A 594 -12.47 -7.13 22.02
CA MET A 594 -11.32 -7.88 21.51
C MET A 594 -10.73 -7.17 20.29
N GLN A 595 -9.46 -7.45 19.98
CA GLN A 595 -8.84 -6.98 18.74
C GLN A 595 -7.79 -7.98 18.23
N ILE A 596 -7.58 -7.97 16.91
CA ILE A 596 -6.49 -8.69 16.24
C ILE A 596 -5.75 -7.68 15.36
N ASP A 597 -4.43 -7.58 15.54
CA ASP A 597 -3.54 -6.75 14.71
C ASP A 597 -4.00 -5.27 14.53
N GLY A 598 -4.78 -4.75 15.48
CA GLY A 598 -5.32 -3.39 15.49
C GLY A 598 -6.77 -3.25 14.96
N GLU A 599 -7.45 -4.35 14.59
CA GLU A 599 -8.85 -4.33 14.19
C GLU A 599 -9.75 -4.87 15.32
N PRO A 600 -10.61 -4.02 15.92
CA PRO A 600 -11.37 -4.38 17.11
C PRO A 600 -12.80 -4.84 16.82
N TRP A 601 -13.40 -5.60 17.75
CA TRP A 601 -14.82 -5.97 17.75
C TRP A 601 -15.33 -6.23 19.17
N MET A 602 -16.66 -6.34 19.33
CA MET A 602 -17.30 -6.75 20.59
C MET A 602 -17.69 -8.22 20.52
N GLN A 603 -17.14 -9.04 21.42
CA GLN A 603 -17.34 -10.49 21.40
C GLN A 603 -18.24 -10.95 22.56
N PRO A 604 -19.41 -11.55 22.29
CA PRO A 604 -20.23 -12.23 23.29
C PRO A 604 -19.50 -13.40 23.99
N PRO A 605 -20.07 -13.99 25.05
CA PRO A 605 -19.55 -15.22 25.67
C PRO A 605 -19.19 -16.27 24.62
N CYS A 606 -17.95 -16.74 24.66
CA CYS A 606 -17.42 -17.63 23.64
C CYS A 606 -16.27 -18.48 24.17
N LYS A 607 -15.95 -19.50 23.38
CA LYS A 607 -14.74 -20.30 23.50
C LYS A 607 -13.84 -19.98 22.30
N ILE A 608 -12.64 -19.52 22.59
CA ILE A 608 -11.63 -19.16 21.61
C ILE A 608 -10.51 -20.19 21.68
N THR A 609 -10.13 -20.72 20.52
CA THR A 609 -8.97 -21.60 20.36
C THR A 609 -7.96 -20.94 19.44
N ILE A 610 -6.72 -20.81 19.91
CA ILE A 610 -5.61 -20.22 19.14
C ILE A 610 -4.50 -21.27 19.01
N THR A 611 -4.08 -21.52 17.77
CA THR A 611 -3.08 -22.53 17.42
C THR A 611 -2.16 -22.04 16.31
N HIS A 612 -0.95 -22.58 16.23
CA HIS A 612 -0.03 -22.24 15.16
C HIS A 612 -0.59 -22.66 13.79
N LYS A 613 -0.64 -21.72 12.83
CA LYS A 613 -1.11 -21.96 11.45
C LYS A 613 0.05 -22.37 10.55
N ASN A 614 0.98 -21.44 10.33
CA ASN A 614 2.13 -21.58 9.45
C ASN A 614 3.16 -20.48 9.73
N GLN A 615 4.30 -20.56 9.04
CA GLN A 615 5.29 -19.50 9.03
C GLN A 615 5.33 -18.78 7.68
N VAL A 616 5.68 -17.50 7.70
CA VAL A 616 5.93 -16.70 6.50
C VAL A 616 7.35 -16.12 6.52
N PRO A 617 8.10 -16.16 5.40
CA PRO A 617 9.38 -15.49 5.32
C PRO A 617 9.21 -13.96 5.33
N MET A 618 9.92 -13.31 6.23
CA MET A 618 9.95 -11.85 6.38
C MET A 618 11.37 -11.33 6.19
N LEU A 619 11.51 -10.13 5.62
CA LEU A 619 12.80 -9.47 5.49
C LEU A 619 13.15 -8.74 6.78
N MET A 620 14.25 -9.10 7.40
CA MET A 620 14.83 -8.40 8.53
C MET A 620 15.87 -7.39 8.03
N GLY A 621 15.67 -6.12 8.42
CA GLY A 621 16.60 -5.03 8.13
C GLY A 621 18.00 -5.31 8.68
N PRO A 622 19.06 -4.79 8.02
CA PRO A 622 20.43 -5.01 8.47
C PRO A 622 20.63 -4.46 9.89
N ALA A 623 21.50 -5.10 10.66
CA ALA A 623 21.87 -4.62 11.98
C ALA A 623 22.40 -3.17 11.90
N PRO A 624 22.10 -2.32 12.90
CA PRO A 624 22.67 -0.98 12.94
C PRO A 624 24.21 -1.08 12.96
N GLU A 625 24.87 -0.33 12.07
CA GLU A 625 26.33 -0.29 12.01
C GLU A 625 26.87 0.20 13.36
N LYS A 626 27.69 -0.63 14.03
CA LYS A 626 28.33 -0.28 15.30
C LYS A 626 29.32 0.87 15.04
N GLY A 627 28.90 2.10 15.30
CA GLY A 627 29.76 3.28 15.27
C GLY A 627 29.09 4.50 14.63
N ARG A 628 28.46 5.32 15.46
CA ARG A 628 28.03 6.75 15.29
C ARG A 628 26.68 7.04 15.96
N SER A 629 26.50 6.65 17.22
CA SER A 629 25.38 7.13 18.03
C SER A 629 25.90 7.72 19.33
N PHE A 630 26.38 8.97 19.24
CA PHE A 630 26.67 9.82 20.41
C PHE A 630 25.50 10.79 20.73
N PHE A 631 24.39 10.72 19.99
CA PHE A 631 23.21 11.57 20.23
C PHE A 631 21.89 10.79 20.07
N LYS A 632 21.63 9.87 21.01
CA LYS A 632 20.27 9.37 21.26
C LYS A 632 19.94 9.56 22.74
N LEU A 633 19.71 10.81 23.14
CA LEU A 633 19.06 11.12 24.42
C LEU A 633 17.64 11.69 24.24
N PHE A 634 17.15 11.89 23.01
CA PHE A 634 15.81 12.46 22.78
C PHE A 634 15.11 11.81 21.58
N THR A 635 14.63 10.57 21.73
CA THR A 635 13.62 9.99 20.82
C THR A 635 12.55 9.16 21.57
N HIS A 636 12.34 9.43 22.86
CA HIS A 636 11.22 8.88 23.64
C HIS A 636 10.19 9.97 23.96
N CYS A 637 9.55 10.52 22.92
CA CYS A 637 8.27 11.23 23.01
C CYS A 637 7.36 10.77 21.86
#